data_AF-A0A6C2UFZ2-F1
#
_entry.id   AF-A0A6C2UFZ2-F1
#
_cell.length_a   1.000
_cell.length_b   1.000
_cell.length_c   1.000
_cell.angle_alpha   90.00
_cell.angle_beta   90.00
_cell.angle_gamma   90.00
#
_symmetry.space_group_name_H-M   'P 1'
#
loop_
_entity.id
_entity.type
_entity.pdbx_description
1 polymer ?
#
loop_
_entity_poly.entity_id
_entity_poly.type
_entity_poly.pdbx_seq_one_letter_code
_entity_poly.pdbx_strand_id
1 'polypeptide(L)'
;MENTKLTLIRLIAAVLVVGSLSTQAALLAYEGFDSTGDVQVQNVISSVGFTNNSDLTSYRMRTYNSAGLSYEDGNGNTLDVMGQYGGMNSLVGGTKNLQMELTGGAISSGTVYMSFLFDADNATGGFNAGLLSGAVGTASSMGSVMQAMVRATSTGWGNFGVPSGIDDVGGPTNAGLHFVVSEVDLDAGTMTTYFDPSDLTDVVGNASHTVVSAGATFSPITHFGFSLGANIGYVDEVRIGTTLADVAPVAPVLYAYEGFDAVGNIRIRDMISGEGFTNNYDLTSYRMRTYDSTGLSYTDGLGNTLDVMGQYGGMDGLVSGTKNLQLELTGGAISSGTVYMSFLFDADNATGGFNAGLLSGAVGVSSSMGSVMQAMVRATSTGWGNYGNTSGINDMGGPTTAGLHFVVSEVNLDAGTMTTYFDPTDLSDVAGSASHTVASSGATFSPITHFGFSLGANIGYVDEIRIGDAMEAVIPYNQLSGILGISDDFDTDAQTYSNWVSVGSVVTRVQYDGGLKLNTQDATPQNEAIGLTLVGTMVPGEEIVFSGSVYNDGDREGSYIVQLWNLTEDTLLEESEYIIKASDDVAYVPVDFNVRFVARYRDLGDAVQVRLVEMADQPSRDIFLDHFSVTGGNFDATPSDLSAPPGATFPWGDQFPFGFYSTSEADSDYVLAHGATVLGPYYGSAQPASLTLAASKDANYFYKVTPECMQGVNAAVFDTPGYVLPSDATIVADTLEAIKDVKYSKKVVMWDLGPEELRPWRVAEMHYLNVASSALRANDPYGRPIFMYEPGNRTVDSLSKTLPFLDLCGKGTYLPTDGNDRKYNRIWVRWSMEQEINAIAAVKTNAVPLIVLWMAADALPGEEHLIETWCRHDTYMGLIMGGKGVSIWSGFRNRTGFQNDFQAYLDGYLTVADDLNNDRNLAPVFLYGVTVAGVSSAVTSGPTELYEPEQGMTYPSITYTMRDYFGQQYLFMVNSATQNVSVTFSGVPDTPRTDLFEEMEYAASGGSFSIDLAPLQVAGFRFDGYEAWRDQHFTQPEIGAGLADPGADPDGDGHDNRDEFDAGTDPNNGDDYFHATIEPLSAGMDLVFSTSSNRFYDVDYSTNLIGGNWLSMLGNEQGTGDDLSVEDTRQFPAAYYRVRVSRP
;
A
#
# COMPACT_ATOMS: atom_id res chain seq x y z
N MET A 1 13.49 -57.95 6.21
CA MET A 1 12.84 -58.30 4.92
C MET A 1 11.52 -57.52 4.71
N GLU A 2 11.27 -56.46 5.50
CA GLU A 2 10.11 -55.55 5.34
C GLU A 2 10.48 -54.16 4.78
N ASN A 3 11.75 -53.71 4.92
CA ASN A 3 12.17 -52.40 4.40
C ASN A 3 12.33 -52.32 2.87
N THR A 4 12.20 -53.42 2.14
CA THR A 4 12.32 -53.43 0.67
C THR A 4 10.99 -53.25 -0.06
N LYS A 5 9.85 -53.33 0.65
CA LYS A 5 8.52 -53.13 0.04
C LYS A 5 8.03 -51.67 0.09
N LEU A 6 8.48 -50.88 1.06
CA LEU A 6 8.11 -49.47 1.16
C LEU A 6 8.83 -48.59 0.12
N THR A 7 10.07 -48.94 -0.23
CA THR A 7 10.85 -48.22 -1.25
C THR A 7 10.37 -48.50 -2.67
N LEU A 8 9.79 -49.69 -2.94
CA LEU A 8 9.28 -50.04 -4.27
C LEU A 8 7.92 -49.38 -4.58
N ILE A 9 7.11 -49.06 -3.55
CA ILE A 9 5.86 -48.32 -3.74
C ILE A 9 6.14 -46.83 -4.01
N ARG A 10 7.16 -46.24 -3.35
CA ARG A 10 7.60 -44.86 -3.64
C ARG A 10 8.29 -44.72 -5.00
N LEU A 11 8.96 -45.76 -5.50
CA LEU A 11 9.60 -45.74 -6.82
C LEU A 11 8.60 -45.93 -7.98
N ILE A 12 7.40 -46.48 -7.73
CA ILE A 12 6.37 -46.64 -8.78
C ILE A 12 5.54 -45.36 -8.94
N ALA A 13 5.36 -44.55 -7.89
CA ALA A 13 4.74 -43.23 -8.00
C ALA A 13 5.62 -42.21 -8.75
N ALA A 14 6.95 -42.26 -8.57
CA ALA A 14 7.88 -41.34 -9.23
C ALA A 14 8.16 -41.66 -10.72
N VAL A 15 7.71 -42.81 -11.24
CA VAL A 15 8.05 -43.27 -12.60
C VAL A 15 6.86 -43.21 -13.58
N LEU A 16 5.67 -42.83 -13.13
CA LEU A 16 4.49 -42.71 -14.00
C LEU A 16 4.20 -41.30 -14.55
N VAL A 17 4.99 -40.27 -14.20
CA VAL A 17 4.79 -38.89 -14.72
C VAL A 17 5.77 -38.52 -15.85
N VAL A 18 6.81 -39.31 -16.11
CA VAL A 18 7.75 -39.00 -17.22
C VAL A 18 7.28 -39.68 -18.50
N GLY A 19 6.24 -39.12 -19.12
CA GLY A 19 5.56 -39.80 -20.23
C GLY A 19 4.60 -38.99 -21.09
N SER A 20 4.71 -37.67 -21.20
CA SER A 20 4.12 -36.95 -22.35
C SER A 20 4.87 -35.65 -22.66
N LEU A 21 5.18 -35.52 -23.94
CA LEU A 21 5.84 -34.39 -24.58
C LEU A 21 5.07 -33.08 -24.35
N SER A 22 5.83 -31.99 -24.17
CA SER A 22 5.47 -30.58 -24.30
C SER A 22 4.00 -30.30 -24.68
N THR A 23 3.16 -30.18 -23.68
CA THR A 23 1.97 -29.32 -23.74
C THR A 23 2.21 -28.26 -22.69
N GLN A 24 2.27 -27.01 -23.14
CA GLN A 24 2.22 -25.81 -22.31
C GLN A 24 1.27 -26.05 -21.13
N ALA A 25 1.72 -25.75 -19.91
CA ALA A 25 0.93 -25.81 -18.69
C ALA A 25 -0.46 -25.19 -18.96
N ALA A 26 -1.49 -26.02 -18.96
CA ALA A 26 -2.84 -25.58 -19.25
C ALA A 26 -3.56 -25.45 -17.90
N LEU A 27 -3.44 -24.28 -17.29
CA LEU A 27 -4.34 -23.88 -16.22
C LEU A 27 -5.77 -24.06 -16.74
N LEU A 28 -6.49 -25.02 -16.18
CA LEU A 28 -7.82 -25.41 -16.67
C LEU A 28 -8.87 -24.44 -16.14
N ALA A 29 -8.71 -23.91 -14.93
CA ALA A 29 -9.56 -22.85 -14.43
C ALA A 29 -8.83 -22.08 -13.32
N TYR A 30 -9.12 -20.79 -13.25
CA TYR A 30 -8.60 -19.89 -12.24
C TYR A 30 -9.71 -18.94 -11.80
N GLU A 31 -9.76 -18.67 -10.51
CA GLU A 31 -10.60 -17.64 -9.91
C GLU A 31 -9.81 -16.85 -8.87
N GLY A 32 -9.76 -15.52 -9.06
CA GLY A 32 -9.50 -14.55 -8.01
C GLY A 32 -10.70 -13.60 -7.90
N PHE A 33 -11.20 -13.36 -6.70
CA PHE A 33 -12.37 -12.47 -6.53
C PHE A 33 -11.91 -11.00 -6.60
N ASP A 34 -12.63 -10.13 -7.32
CA ASP A 34 -12.21 -8.73 -7.52
C ASP A 34 -13.13 -7.68 -6.86
N SER A 35 -12.72 -6.42 -6.95
CA SER A 35 -13.38 -5.27 -6.33
C SER A 35 -14.78 -4.91 -6.86
N THR A 36 -15.21 -5.50 -7.96
CA THR A 36 -16.50 -5.20 -8.61
C THR A 36 -17.61 -6.19 -8.24
N GLY A 37 -17.30 -7.24 -7.48
CA GLY A 37 -18.30 -8.21 -7.02
C GLY A 37 -18.76 -9.20 -8.10
N ASP A 38 -18.08 -9.23 -9.25
CA ASP A 38 -18.24 -10.23 -10.30
C ASP A 38 -17.06 -11.24 -10.25
N VAL A 39 -17.33 -12.46 -10.70
CA VAL A 39 -16.33 -13.53 -10.92
C VAL A 39 -15.50 -13.13 -12.14
N GLN A 40 -14.22 -12.82 -11.97
CA GLN A 40 -13.33 -12.46 -13.09
C GLN A 40 -12.34 -13.59 -13.38
N VAL A 41 -12.39 -14.07 -14.62
CA VAL A 41 -11.41 -15.01 -15.18
C VAL A 41 -10.22 -14.20 -15.72
N GLN A 42 -9.11 -14.18 -14.99
CA GLN A 42 -7.86 -13.56 -15.46
C GLN A 42 -6.95 -14.61 -16.11
N ASN A 43 -6.40 -14.28 -17.29
CA ASN A 43 -5.33 -15.03 -17.99
C ASN A 43 -5.53 -16.55 -18.15
N VAL A 44 -6.69 -16.96 -18.67
CA VAL A 44 -6.87 -18.33 -19.14
C VAL A 44 -7.08 -18.30 -20.66
N ILE A 45 -6.58 -19.33 -21.38
CA ILE A 45 -6.83 -19.57 -22.81
C ILE A 45 -8.31 -19.29 -23.08
N SER A 46 -8.64 -18.56 -24.15
CA SER A 46 -9.92 -17.86 -24.43
C SER A 46 -11.23 -18.70 -24.45
N SER A 47 -11.25 -19.88 -23.87
CA SER A 47 -12.36 -20.84 -23.79
C SER A 47 -12.42 -21.63 -22.47
N VAL A 48 -11.59 -21.34 -21.47
CA VAL A 48 -11.51 -22.10 -20.21
C VAL A 48 -11.46 -21.13 -19.03
N GLY A 49 -12.13 -21.44 -17.91
CA GLY A 49 -12.38 -20.50 -16.82
C GLY A 49 -13.70 -20.83 -16.11
N PHE A 50 -14.03 -20.09 -15.06
CA PHE A 50 -15.27 -20.29 -14.31
C PHE A 50 -16.37 -19.31 -14.72
N THR A 51 -17.62 -19.78 -14.75
CA THR A 51 -18.81 -18.91 -14.83
C THR A 51 -19.79 -19.17 -13.71
N ASN A 52 -20.46 -18.12 -13.25
CA ASN A 52 -21.58 -18.22 -12.31
C ASN A 52 -22.77 -18.96 -12.95
N ASN A 53 -23.23 -20.04 -12.31
CA ASN A 53 -24.39 -20.79 -12.79
C ASN A 53 -25.68 -19.99 -12.53
N SER A 54 -26.36 -19.58 -13.61
CA SER A 54 -27.53 -18.70 -13.57
C SER A 54 -28.81 -19.34 -13.03
N ASP A 55 -28.87 -20.67 -12.89
CA ASP A 55 -30.10 -21.40 -12.55
C ASP A 55 -30.30 -21.61 -11.02
N LEU A 56 -29.41 -21.04 -10.19
CA LEU A 56 -29.39 -21.25 -8.74
C LEU A 56 -30.02 -20.06 -7.98
N THR A 57 -31.23 -20.26 -7.44
CA THR A 57 -31.97 -19.21 -6.70
C THR A 57 -31.65 -19.11 -5.20
N SER A 58 -30.65 -19.85 -4.71
CA SER A 58 -30.41 -20.06 -3.26
C SER A 58 -28.98 -19.77 -2.79
N TYR A 59 -28.15 -19.09 -3.58
CA TYR A 59 -26.80 -18.70 -3.18
C TYR A 59 -26.76 -17.23 -2.71
N ARG A 60 -26.03 -16.94 -1.62
CA ARG A 60 -25.62 -15.57 -1.22
C ARG A 60 -24.12 -15.60 -1.03
N MET A 61 -23.36 -15.38 -2.10
CA MET A 61 -22.00 -14.88 -1.95
C MET A 61 -22.08 -13.47 -1.39
N ARG A 62 -21.21 -13.14 -0.44
CA ARG A 62 -20.83 -11.77 -0.20
C ARG A 62 -19.35 -11.70 -0.54
N THR A 63 -19.02 -10.99 -1.61
CA THR A 63 -17.65 -10.49 -1.78
C THR A 63 -17.43 -9.42 -0.71
N TYR A 64 -16.26 -9.45 -0.07
CA TYR A 64 -15.91 -8.50 0.98
C TYR A 64 -14.83 -7.56 0.46
N ASN A 65 -14.95 -6.28 0.77
CA ASN A 65 -14.04 -5.22 0.32
C ASN A 65 -12.70 -5.14 1.07
N SER A 66 -12.18 -6.29 1.47
CA SER A 66 -10.93 -6.47 2.21
C SER A 66 -9.85 -7.05 1.29
N ALA A 67 -8.57 -6.95 1.67
CA ALA A 67 -7.49 -7.63 0.95
C ALA A 67 -7.78 -9.14 0.88
N GLY A 68 -7.54 -9.76 -0.28
CA GLY A 68 -7.67 -11.19 -0.51
C GLY A 68 -6.81 -12.01 0.45
N LEU A 69 -7.11 -13.30 0.56
CA LEU A 69 -6.30 -14.20 1.40
C LEU A 69 -4.93 -14.40 0.72
N SER A 70 -3.83 -14.25 1.45
CA SER A 70 -2.47 -14.56 0.98
C SER A 70 -1.82 -15.65 1.82
N TYR A 71 -0.92 -16.43 1.22
CA TYR A 71 -0.20 -17.50 1.91
C TYR A 71 1.30 -17.36 1.72
N GLU A 72 2.05 -17.21 2.81
CA GLU A 72 3.50 -17.21 2.82
C GLU A 72 4.01 -18.53 3.42
N ASP A 73 4.94 -19.18 2.73
CA ASP A 73 5.57 -20.40 3.22
C ASP A 73 6.75 -20.11 4.18
N GLY A 74 7.35 -21.15 4.76
CA GLY A 74 8.46 -21.00 5.70
C GLY A 74 9.77 -20.50 5.08
N ASN A 75 9.83 -20.40 3.75
CA ASN A 75 10.97 -19.92 2.98
C ASN A 75 10.77 -18.49 2.45
N GLY A 76 9.65 -17.83 2.78
CA GLY A 76 9.30 -16.50 2.33
C GLY A 76 8.80 -16.45 0.89
N ASN A 77 8.44 -17.60 0.29
CA ASN A 77 7.71 -17.59 -0.97
C ASN A 77 6.26 -17.24 -0.68
N THR A 78 5.75 -16.24 -1.38
CA THR A 78 4.38 -15.78 -1.22
C THR A 78 3.52 -16.22 -2.40
N LEU A 79 2.36 -16.79 -2.09
CA LEU A 79 1.21 -16.81 -2.99
C LEU A 79 0.41 -15.54 -2.72
N ASP A 80 0.83 -14.45 -3.36
CA ASP A 80 0.20 -13.14 -3.22
C ASP A 80 -0.99 -12.97 -4.17
N VAL A 81 -2.09 -12.43 -3.64
CA VAL A 81 -3.33 -12.21 -4.40
C VAL A 81 -3.55 -10.71 -4.63
N MET A 82 -3.83 -10.34 -5.87
CA MET A 82 -4.34 -9.02 -6.24
C MET A 82 -5.88 -9.07 -6.30
N GLY A 83 -6.57 -8.96 -5.15
CA GLY A 83 -8.03 -9.11 -5.14
C GLY A 83 -8.70 -9.00 -3.77
N GLN A 84 -10.00 -9.25 -3.77
CA GLN A 84 -10.88 -9.48 -2.61
C GLN A 84 -11.10 -10.99 -2.42
N TYR A 85 -11.74 -11.43 -1.34
CA TYR A 85 -12.13 -12.84 -1.15
C TYR A 85 -13.65 -13.06 -1.25
N GLY A 86 -14.04 -14.29 -1.57
CA GLY A 86 -15.43 -14.73 -1.60
C GLY A 86 -15.90 -15.27 -0.25
N GLY A 87 -16.83 -14.58 0.42
CA GLY A 87 -17.35 -15.02 1.70
C GLY A 87 -18.72 -15.71 1.62
N MET A 88 -18.86 -16.79 2.38
CA MET A 88 -20.11 -17.53 2.56
C MET A 88 -20.56 -17.46 4.02
N ASN A 89 -21.79 -16.96 4.25
CA ASN A 89 -22.33 -16.72 5.60
C ASN A 89 -23.72 -17.38 5.77
N SER A 90 -23.89 -18.21 6.81
CA SER A 90 -25.13 -18.93 7.11
C SER A 90 -26.07 -18.20 8.09
N LEU A 91 -26.21 -16.87 8.05
CA LEU A 91 -27.18 -16.09 8.86
C LEU A 91 -28.66 -16.54 8.72
N VAL A 92 -28.99 -17.45 7.81
CA VAL A 92 -30.30 -18.14 7.72
C VAL A 92 -30.03 -19.65 7.63
N GLY A 93 -30.46 -20.40 8.65
CA GLY A 93 -30.11 -21.82 8.84
C GLY A 93 -30.23 -22.70 7.58
N GLY A 94 -29.27 -23.61 7.42
CA GLY A 94 -29.18 -24.57 6.31
C GLY A 94 -27.89 -24.43 5.50
N THR A 95 -27.45 -25.53 4.88
CA THR A 95 -26.24 -25.64 4.05
C THR A 95 -26.24 -24.66 2.87
N LYS A 96 -25.10 -24.01 2.61
CA LYS A 96 -24.89 -23.15 1.43
C LYS A 96 -23.89 -23.79 0.48
N ASN A 97 -24.10 -23.66 -0.82
CA ASN A 97 -23.24 -24.24 -1.85
C ASN A 97 -22.81 -23.16 -2.85
N LEU A 98 -21.51 -22.90 -2.97
CA LEU A 98 -20.89 -22.21 -4.11
C LEU A 98 -20.67 -23.23 -5.22
N GLN A 99 -20.97 -22.86 -6.46
CA GLN A 99 -20.67 -23.68 -7.63
C GLN A 99 -20.10 -22.81 -8.73
N MET A 100 -19.02 -23.29 -9.32
CA MET A 100 -18.36 -22.65 -10.43
C MET A 100 -18.34 -23.65 -11.59
N GLU A 101 -18.92 -23.27 -12.71
CA GLU A 101 -18.99 -24.13 -13.90
C GLU A 101 -17.74 -23.98 -14.74
N LEU A 102 -17.17 -25.10 -15.19
CA LEU A 102 -16.02 -25.11 -16.09
C LEU A 102 -16.48 -24.77 -17.52
N THR A 103 -16.04 -23.64 -18.03
CA THR A 103 -16.42 -23.17 -19.38
C THR A 103 -15.81 -23.99 -20.52
N GLY A 104 -14.69 -24.68 -20.27
CA GLY A 104 -13.99 -25.52 -21.24
C GLY A 104 -14.56 -26.93 -21.45
N GLY A 105 -15.66 -27.28 -20.80
CA GLY A 105 -16.30 -28.60 -20.89
C GLY A 105 -15.80 -29.60 -19.83
N ALA A 106 -16.34 -30.83 -19.90
CA ALA A 106 -16.15 -31.82 -18.83
C ALA A 106 -14.76 -32.50 -18.86
N ILE A 107 -14.07 -32.56 -17.71
CA ILE A 107 -12.82 -33.32 -17.53
C ILE A 107 -13.18 -34.77 -17.21
N SER A 108 -12.75 -35.73 -18.02
CA SER A 108 -13.24 -37.12 -17.94
C SER A 108 -12.16 -38.19 -17.77
N SER A 109 -10.88 -37.81 -17.74
CA SER A 109 -9.73 -38.71 -17.60
C SER A 109 -8.48 -37.93 -17.19
N GLY A 110 -7.43 -38.62 -16.73
CA GLY A 110 -6.15 -38.05 -16.34
C GLY A 110 -6.08 -37.51 -14.92
N THR A 111 -4.91 -36.96 -14.57
CA THR A 111 -4.67 -36.33 -13.26
C THR A 111 -5.05 -34.86 -13.31
N VAL A 112 -5.80 -34.42 -12.31
CA VAL A 112 -6.22 -33.04 -12.10
C VAL A 112 -5.70 -32.59 -10.75
N TYR A 113 -5.11 -31.40 -10.73
CA TYR A 113 -4.73 -30.72 -9.49
C TYR A 113 -5.75 -29.63 -9.20
N MET A 114 -6.09 -29.43 -7.94
CA MET A 114 -6.87 -28.28 -7.49
C MET A 114 -6.25 -27.66 -6.25
N SER A 115 -6.31 -26.34 -6.14
CA SER A 115 -5.96 -25.62 -4.91
C SER A 115 -6.97 -24.53 -4.58
N PHE A 116 -6.98 -24.14 -3.31
CA PHE A 116 -7.76 -23.01 -2.80
C PHE A 116 -7.23 -22.57 -1.45
N LEU A 117 -7.41 -21.28 -1.14
CA LEU A 117 -7.26 -20.72 0.19
C LEU A 117 -8.62 -20.70 0.87
N PHE A 118 -8.66 -21.06 2.15
CA PHE A 118 -9.87 -20.88 2.93
C PHE A 118 -9.55 -20.46 4.36
N ASP A 119 -10.39 -19.59 4.91
CA ASP A 119 -10.38 -19.21 6.32
C ASP A 119 -11.75 -19.52 6.91
N ALA A 120 -11.80 -20.33 7.98
CA ALA A 120 -13.05 -20.76 8.58
C ALA A 120 -13.01 -20.68 10.11
N ASP A 121 -14.06 -20.09 10.68
CA ASP A 121 -14.21 -19.82 12.12
C ASP A 121 -14.28 -21.09 13.00
N ASN A 122 -14.56 -22.26 12.42
CA ASN A 122 -14.62 -23.51 13.18
C ASN A 122 -14.40 -24.75 12.28
N ALA A 123 -13.42 -25.60 12.63
CA ALA A 123 -12.95 -26.71 11.79
C ALA A 123 -13.84 -27.97 11.79
N THR A 124 -14.88 -28.06 12.63
CA THR A 124 -15.58 -29.34 12.85
C THR A 124 -17.05 -29.33 12.41
N GLY A 125 -17.28 -29.67 11.14
CA GLY A 125 -18.55 -30.20 10.64
C GLY A 125 -19.27 -29.35 9.58
N GLY A 126 -19.42 -29.91 8.38
CA GLY A 126 -20.28 -29.35 7.32
C GLY A 126 -19.57 -28.65 6.17
N PHE A 127 -18.22 -28.62 6.16
CA PHE A 127 -17.42 -28.15 5.04
C PHE A 127 -17.21 -29.25 3.99
N ASN A 128 -17.41 -28.92 2.71
CA ASN A 128 -17.00 -29.75 1.57
C ASN A 128 -16.46 -28.84 0.46
N ALA A 129 -15.29 -29.13 -0.11
CA ALA A 129 -14.73 -28.42 -1.26
C ALA A 129 -14.18 -29.40 -2.29
N GLY A 130 -14.45 -29.19 -3.57
CA GLY A 130 -13.82 -29.98 -4.63
C GLY A 130 -14.65 -30.15 -5.89
N LEU A 131 -14.40 -31.24 -6.61
CA LEU A 131 -14.85 -31.46 -7.98
C LEU A 131 -16.22 -32.16 -8.03
N LEU A 132 -17.09 -31.67 -8.92
CA LEU A 132 -18.47 -32.13 -9.09
C LEU A 132 -18.75 -32.56 -10.54
N SER A 133 -19.61 -33.56 -10.71
CA SER A 133 -20.04 -34.05 -12.03
C SER A 133 -21.22 -33.29 -12.64
N GLY A 134 -21.72 -32.26 -11.97
CA GLY A 134 -22.84 -31.45 -12.44
C GLY A 134 -23.29 -30.40 -11.43
N ALA A 135 -24.22 -29.55 -11.86
CA ALA A 135 -24.86 -28.57 -10.99
C ALA A 135 -25.67 -29.26 -9.87
N VAL A 136 -25.63 -28.67 -8.67
CA VAL A 136 -26.34 -29.14 -7.47
C VAL A 136 -27.81 -28.70 -7.50
N GLY A 137 -28.15 -27.69 -8.30
CA GLY A 137 -29.51 -27.17 -8.44
C GLY A 137 -30.03 -26.56 -7.13
N THR A 138 -31.34 -26.64 -6.90
CA THR A 138 -31.98 -26.11 -5.67
C THR A 138 -31.83 -27.03 -4.44
N ALA A 139 -31.00 -28.07 -4.53
CA ALA A 139 -30.84 -29.03 -3.45
C ALA A 139 -30.02 -28.44 -2.28
N SER A 140 -30.41 -28.76 -1.05
CA SER A 140 -29.72 -28.32 0.18
C SER A 140 -28.43 -29.10 0.48
N SER A 141 -27.97 -29.95 -0.43
CA SER A 141 -26.76 -30.75 -0.30
C SER A 141 -26.19 -31.07 -1.66
N MET A 142 -24.85 -31.07 -1.78
CA MET A 142 -24.17 -31.48 -3.01
C MET A 142 -24.42 -32.95 -3.38
N GLY A 143 -24.84 -33.78 -2.43
CA GLY A 143 -25.49 -35.08 -2.69
C GLY A 143 -24.79 -35.95 -3.72
N SER A 144 -25.54 -36.37 -4.75
CA SER A 144 -25.10 -37.36 -5.75
C SER A 144 -24.14 -36.85 -6.82
N VAL A 145 -23.81 -35.54 -6.84
CA VAL A 145 -22.89 -34.97 -7.83
C VAL A 145 -21.46 -34.79 -7.31
N MET A 146 -21.22 -34.99 -6.01
CA MET A 146 -19.88 -34.99 -5.43
C MET A 146 -19.03 -36.10 -6.05
N GLN A 147 -17.87 -35.75 -6.58
CA GLN A 147 -16.93 -36.72 -7.16
C GLN A 147 -15.68 -36.82 -6.29
N ALA A 148 -14.91 -35.74 -6.18
CA ALA A 148 -13.65 -35.68 -5.42
C ALA A 148 -13.68 -34.48 -4.46
N MET A 149 -13.94 -34.72 -3.18
CA MET A 149 -14.12 -33.63 -2.20
C MET A 149 -13.15 -33.75 -1.03
N VAL A 150 -12.57 -32.61 -0.64
CA VAL A 150 -12.01 -32.40 0.69
C VAL A 150 -13.15 -32.07 1.64
N ARG A 151 -13.29 -32.83 2.73
CA ARG A 151 -14.45 -32.75 3.63
C ARG A 151 -14.04 -32.70 5.09
N ALA A 152 -14.61 -31.75 5.83
CA ALA A 152 -14.48 -31.73 7.28
C ALA A 152 -15.37 -32.80 7.92
N THR A 153 -14.81 -33.51 8.89
CA THR A 153 -15.47 -34.54 9.72
C THR A 153 -15.51 -34.08 11.18
N SER A 154 -16.17 -34.86 12.04
CA SER A 154 -16.18 -34.56 13.49
C SER A 154 -14.82 -34.73 14.17
N THR A 155 -13.81 -35.28 13.49
CA THR A 155 -12.50 -35.63 14.07
C THR A 155 -11.30 -35.15 13.24
N GLY A 156 -11.51 -34.29 12.24
CA GLY A 156 -10.47 -33.82 11.32
C GLY A 156 -10.97 -33.73 9.88
N TRP A 157 -10.09 -33.89 8.90
CA TRP A 157 -10.41 -33.77 7.47
C TRP A 157 -10.29 -35.10 6.73
N GLY A 158 -11.04 -35.27 5.65
CA GLY A 158 -11.00 -36.49 4.86
C GLY A 158 -11.33 -36.29 3.39
N ASN A 159 -10.79 -37.16 2.56
CA ASN A 159 -11.10 -37.18 1.12
C ASN A 159 -12.31 -38.06 0.86
N PHE A 160 -13.30 -37.53 0.17
CA PHE A 160 -14.51 -38.23 -0.25
C PHE A 160 -14.44 -38.60 -1.73
N GLY A 161 -14.64 -39.88 -2.02
CA GLY A 161 -14.81 -40.42 -3.38
C GLY A 161 -16.02 -41.36 -3.47
N VAL A 162 -16.71 -41.38 -4.62
CA VAL A 162 -17.82 -42.32 -4.86
C VAL A 162 -17.27 -43.59 -5.51
N PRO A 163 -17.58 -44.82 -5.05
CA PRO A 163 -18.47 -45.18 -3.95
C PRO A 163 -17.75 -45.34 -2.59
N SER A 164 -16.44 -45.07 -2.54
CA SER A 164 -15.56 -45.49 -1.46
C SER A 164 -15.87 -44.83 -0.11
N GLY A 165 -16.49 -43.64 -0.11
CA GLY A 165 -16.83 -42.91 1.10
C GLY A 165 -15.67 -42.00 1.54
N ILE A 166 -15.57 -41.72 2.85
CA ILE A 166 -14.45 -40.96 3.42
C ILE A 166 -13.42 -41.98 3.91
N ASP A 167 -12.25 -42.05 3.26
CA ASP A 167 -11.31 -43.16 3.43
C ASP A 167 -10.13 -42.88 4.37
N ASP A 168 -9.94 -41.65 4.86
CA ASP A 168 -8.93 -41.34 5.90
C ASP A 168 -9.31 -40.06 6.65
N VAL A 169 -8.95 -39.96 7.94
CA VAL A 169 -9.24 -38.79 8.77
C VAL A 169 -7.95 -38.23 9.37
N GLY A 170 -7.51 -37.08 8.86
CA GLY A 170 -6.33 -36.34 9.30
C GLY A 170 -6.33 -34.94 8.67
N GLY A 171 -5.72 -33.95 9.32
CA GLY A 171 -5.73 -32.56 8.85
C GLY A 171 -5.81 -31.56 10.02
N PRO A 172 -5.70 -30.26 9.74
CA PRO A 172 -5.68 -29.23 10.77
C PRO A 172 -7.01 -29.20 11.56
N THR A 173 -6.94 -29.17 12.88
CA THR A 173 -8.13 -29.08 13.77
C THR A 173 -8.42 -27.66 14.27
N ASN A 174 -7.52 -26.72 13.96
CA ASN A 174 -7.60 -25.35 14.42
C ASN A 174 -8.45 -24.53 13.44
N ALA A 175 -9.08 -23.47 13.94
CA ALA A 175 -9.70 -22.45 13.09
C ALA A 175 -8.61 -21.54 12.49
N GLY A 176 -8.89 -20.93 11.34
CA GLY A 176 -7.99 -19.99 10.68
C GLY A 176 -7.78 -20.28 9.18
N LEU A 177 -6.83 -19.56 8.61
CA LEU A 177 -6.41 -19.64 7.21
C LEU A 177 -5.64 -20.93 6.92
N HIS A 178 -6.01 -21.60 5.84
CA HIS A 178 -5.35 -22.81 5.34
C HIS A 178 -5.20 -22.79 3.81
N PHE A 179 -4.05 -23.27 3.34
CA PHE A 179 -3.81 -23.55 1.92
C PHE A 179 -3.94 -25.04 1.65
N VAL A 180 -4.81 -25.40 0.70
CA VAL A 180 -5.11 -26.79 0.36
C VAL A 180 -4.75 -27.06 -1.08
N VAL A 181 -4.01 -28.15 -1.31
CA VAL A 181 -3.71 -28.66 -2.65
C VAL A 181 -4.16 -30.12 -2.72
N SER A 182 -4.92 -30.48 -3.75
CA SER A 182 -5.36 -31.86 -3.98
C SER A 182 -4.96 -32.36 -5.35
N GLU A 183 -4.35 -33.54 -5.39
CA GLU A 183 -4.11 -34.33 -6.59
C GLU A 183 -5.24 -35.37 -6.75
N VAL A 184 -5.96 -35.33 -7.87
CA VAL A 184 -7.07 -36.23 -8.20
C VAL A 184 -6.73 -36.99 -9.48
N ASP A 185 -6.49 -38.29 -9.37
CA ASP A 185 -6.32 -39.16 -10.54
C ASP A 185 -7.68 -39.77 -10.92
N LEU A 186 -8.26 -39.27 -12.01
CA LEU A 186 -9.58 -39.67 -12.47
C LEU A 186 -9.61 -41.12 -12.98
N ASP A 187 -8.47 -41.62 -13.48
CA ASP A 187 -8.34 -42.94 -14.09
C ASP A 187 -8.02 -44.02 -13.04
N ALA A 188 -7.17 -43.68 -12.06
CA ALA A 188 -6.83 -44.56 -10.95
C ALA A 188 -7.86 -44.55 -9.82
N GLY A 189 -8.74 -43.55 -9.77
CA GLY A 189 -9.75 -43.42 -8.73
C GLY A 189 -9.13 -43.08 -7.37
N THR A 190 -8.07 -42.27 -7.37
CA THR A 190 -7.32 -41.88 -6.16
C THR A 190 -7.34 -40.36 -5.97
N MET A 191 -7.31 -39.93 -4.71
CA MET A 191 -7.20 -38.51 -4.35
C MET A 191 -6.25 -38.35 -3.17
N THR A 192 -5.27 -37.47 -3.31
CA THR A 192 -4.35 -37.09 -2.23
C THR A 192 -4.48 -35.59 -1.96
N THR A 193 -4.60 -35.21 -0.70
CA THR A 193 -4.77 -33.81 -0.28
C THR A 193 -3.66 -33.42 0.67
N TYR A 194 -3.06 -32.27 0.43
CA TYR A 194 -1.96 -31.66 1.16
C TYR A 194 -2.45 -30.37 1.81
N PHE A 195 -2.19 -30.20 3.11
CA PHE A 195 -2.55 -28.99 3.86
C PHE A 195 -1.29 -28.25 4.29
N ASP A 196 -1.32 -26.92 4.17
CA ASP A 196 -0.33 -25.96 4.68
C ASP A 196 1.12 -26.41 4.44
N PRO A 197 1.57 -26.50 3.18
CA PRO A 197 2.94 -26.84 2.86
C PRO A 197 3.89 -25.74 3.30
N SER A 198 4.89 -26.08 4.11
CA SER A 198 5.92 -25.13 4.55
C SER A 198 6.91 -24.70 3.45
N ASP A 199 6.80 -25.28 2.25
CA ASP A 199 7.58 -24.95 1.05
C ASP A 199 6.69 -25.14 -0.19
N LEU A 200 6.34 -24.05 -0.88
CA LEU A 200 5.51 -24.06 -2.09
C LEU A 200 6.21 -24.70 -3.29
N THR A 201 7.55 -24.81 -3.27
CA THR A 201 8.31 -25.53 -4.30
C THR A 201 8.29 -27.06 -4.13
N ASP A 202 7.92 -27.55 -2.93
CA ASP A 202 7.77 -28.97 -2.60
C ASP A 202 6.53 -29.22 -1.72
N VAL A 203 5.35 -28.97 -2.30
CA VAL A 203 4.05 -29.16 -1.64
C VAL A 203 3.89 -30.59 -1.09
N VAL A 204 4.34 -31.59 -1.84
CA VAL A 204 4.16 -33.01 -1.48
C VAL A 204 5.05 -33.41 -0.32
N GLY A 205 6.29 -32.91 -0.27
CA GLY A 205 7.26 -33.25 0.77
C GLY A 205 7.07 -32.49 2.09
N ASN A 206 6.48 -31.29 2.03
CA ASN A 206 6.47 -30.34 3.15
C ASN A 206 5.08 -29.95 3.67
N ALA A 207 4.03 -30.64 3.23
CA ALA A 207 2.67 -30.50 3.78
C ALA A 207 2.65 -30.80 5.29
N SER A 208 2.00 -29.94 6.07
CA SER A 208 1.74 -30.19 7.49
C SER A 208 0.92 -31.45 7.72
N HIS A 209 -0.01 -31.74 6.80
CA HIS A 209 -0.84 -32.94 6.80
C HIS A 209 -1.08 -33.47 5.39
N THR A 210 -1.21 -34.79 5.27
CA THR A 210 -1.55 -35.47 4.02
C THR A 210 -2.69 -36.46 4.25
N VAL A 211 -3.71 -36.40 3.39
CA VAL A 211 -4.87 -37.30 3.40
C VAL A 211 -4.91 -38.04 2.08
N VAL A 212 -5.02 -39.38 2.10
CA VAL A 212 -5.03 -40.20 0.88
C VAL A 212 -6.30 -41.04 0.83
N SER A 213 -6.96 -41.09 -0.33
CA SER A 213 -8.05 -42.01 -0.61
C SER A 213 -7.84 -42.74 -1.93
N ALA A 214 -8.42 -43.94 -2.04
CA ALA A 214 -8.29 -44.80 -3.22
C ALA A 214 -9.54 -45.66 -3.43
N GLY A 215 -9.82 -46.01 -4.69
CA GLY A 215 -10.95 -46.89 -5.05
C GLY A 215 -12.24 -46.16 -5.40
N ALA A 216 -12.16 -44.87 -5.70
CA ALA A 216 -13.26 -44.09 -6.25
C ALA A 216 -13.46 -44.36 -7.76
N THR A 217 -14.61 -43.98 -8.30
CA THR A 217 -14.92 -43.93 -9.72
C THR A 217 -15.51 -42.57 -9.99
N PHE A 218 -14.77 -41.72 -10.68
CA PHE A 218 -15.19 -40.35 -10.94
C PHE A 218 -15.97 -40.27 -12.26
N SER A 219 -17.15 -39.66 -12.21
CA SER A 219 -17.87 -39.24 -13.42
C SER A 219 -17.21 -37.97 -13.99
N PRO A 220 -17.44 -37.63 -15.27
CA PRO A 220 -16.87 -36.42 -15.87
C PRO A 220 -17.14 -35.17 -15.02
N ILE A 221 -16.07 -34.47 -14.64
CA ILE A 221 -16.07 -33.28 -13.81
C ILE A 221 -16.49 -32.10 -14.66
N THR A 222 -17.49 -31.35 -14.21
CA THR A 222 -18.00 -30.17 -14.94
C THR A 222 -18.01 -28.92 -14.08
N HIS A 223 -17.88 -29.06 -12.76
CA HIS A 223 -17.95 -27.93 -11.84
C HIS A 223 -16.96 -28.11 -10.71
N PHE A 224 -16.54 -26.98 -10.13
CA PHE A 224 -16.00 -26.92 -8.78
C PHE A 224 -17.13 -26.51 -7.83
N GLY A 225 -17.14 -27.02 -6.59
CA GLY A 225 -18.05 -26.52 -5.58
C GLY A 225 -17.47 -26.46 -4.17
N PHE A 226 -17.94 -25.46 -3.42
CA PHE A 226 -17.75 -25.35 -1.98
C PHE A 226 -19.09 -25.42 -1.26
N SER A 227 -19.15 -26.12 -0.13
CA SER A 227 -20.33 -26.26 0.70
C SER A 227 -19.97 -25.96 2.15
N LEU A 228 -20.72 -25.07 2.77
CA LEU A 228 -20.58 -24.75 4.19
C LEU A 228 -21.87 -25.09 4.94
N GLY A 229 -21.67 -25.67 6.13
CA GLY A 229 -22.72 -26.02 7.08
C GLY A 229 -23.24 -24.80 7.85
N ALA A 230 -23.14 -24.86 9.18
CA ALA A 230 -23.61 -23.79 10.07
C ALA A 230 -22.53 -22.73 10.39
N ASN A 231 -21.41 -22.74 9.67
CA ASN A 231 -20.23 -21.92 9.93
C ASN A 231 -20.11 -20.78 8.90
N ILE A 232 -19.36 -19.75 9.26
CA ILE A 232 -18.88 -18.71 8.33
C ILE A 232 -17.51 -19.16 7.82
N GLY A 233 -17.27 -18.94 6.53
CA GLY A 233 -15.97 -19.21 5.93
C GLY A 233 -15.75 -18.35 4.70
N TYR A 234 -14.49 -17.98 4.51
CA TYR A 234 -13.96 -17.27 3.37
C TYR A 234 -13.21 -18.25 2.49
N VAL A 235 -13.33 -18.08 1.18
CA VAL A 235 -12.58 -18.85 0.19
C VAL A 235 -12.01 -17.90 -0.83
N ASP A 236 -10.78 -18.16 -1.25
CA ASP A 236 -10.09 -17.39 -2.25
C ASP A 236 -9.19 -18.30 -3.11
N GLU A 237 -8.72 -17.76 -4.23
CA GLU A 237 -7.62 -18.34 -5.01
C GLU A 237 -7.88 -19.77 -5.50
N VAL A 238 -9.00 -19.99 -6.19
CA VAL A 238 -9.39 -21.34 -6.65
C VAL A 238 -8.71 -21.66 -7.97
N ARG A 239 -7.82 -22.65 -7.96
CA ARG A 239 -7.07 -23.07 -9.15
C ARG A 239 -7.39 -24.52 -9.50
N ILE A 240 -7.52 -24.81 -10.79
CA ILE A 240 -7.57 -26.19 -11.31
C ILE A 240 -6.58 -26.30 -12.46
N GLY A 241 -5.71 -27.28 -12.39
CA GLY A 241 -4.71 -27.54 -13.39
C GLY A 241 -4.52 -29.03 -13.68
N THR A 242 -3.59 -29.31 -14.56
CA THR A 242 -3.15 -30.66 -14.91
C THR A 242 -1.79 -31.00 -14.28
N THR A 243 -1.11 -30.01 -13.71
CA THR A 243 0.15 -30.16 -12.97
C THR A 243 0.09 -29.47 -11.61
N LEU A 244 0.99 -29.85 -10.70
CA LEU A 244 1.12 -29.24 -9.39
C LEU A 244 1.53 -27.76 -9.48
N ALA A 245 2.38 -27.40 -10.45
CA ALA A 245 2.84 -26.03 -10.68
C ALA A 245 1.69 -25.10 -11.12
N ASP A 246 0.66 -25.64 -11.78
CA ASP A 246 -0.52 -24.87 -12.20
C ASP A 246 -1.30 -24.32 -10.99
N VAL A 247 -1.27 -25.04 -9.87
CA VAL A 247 -2.11 -24.76 -8.68
C VAL A 247 -1.31 -24.25 -7.48
N ALA A 248 0.02 -24.20 -7.57
CA ALA A 248 0.91 -23.63 -6.56
C ALA A 248 2.12 -22.95 -7.24
N PRO A 249 1.92 -21.89 -8.05
CA PRO A 249 3.02 -21.24 -8.75
C PRO A 249 3.91 -20.46 -7.77
N VAL A 250 5.23 -20.52 -8.01
CA VAL A 250 6.23 -19.69 -7.32
C VAL A 250 6.68 -18.58 -8.29
N ALA A 251 7.02 -17.41 -7.77
CA ALA A 251 7.53 -16.31 -8.58
C ALA A 251 8.79 -16.75 -9.39
N PRO A 252 8.90 -16.39 -10.68
CA PRO A 252 9.99 -16.84 -11.53
C PRO A 252 11.34 -16.26 -11.12
N VAL A 253 12.41 -17.05 -11.23
CA VAL A 253 13.77 -16.71 -10.82
C VAL A 253 14.64 -16.34 -12.02
N LEU A 254 15.20 -15.13 -11.98
CA LEU A 254 16.24 -14.69 -12.90
C LEU A 254 17.60 -15.17 -12.39
N TYR A 255 18.30 -16.00 -13.18
CA TYR A 255 19.60 -16.56 -12.80
C TYR A 255 20.78 -15.65 -13.13
N ALA A 256 20.67 -14.85 -14.19
CA ALA A 256 21.68 -13.86 -14.56
C ALA A 256 21.12 -12.80 -15.52
N TYR A 257 21.67 -11.58 -15.41
CA TYR A 257 21.34 -10.41 -16.22
C TYR A 257 22.59 -9.63 -16.62
N GLU A 258 22.62 -9.11 -17.84
CA GLU A 258 23.62 -8.12 -18.28
C GLU A 258 22.99 -7.01 -19.14
N GLY A 259 23.21 -5.76 -18.71
CA GLY A 259 23.08 -4.54 -19.51
C GLY A 259 24.36 -3.71 -19.41
N PHE A 260 24.95 -3.28 -20.53
CA PHE A 260 26.31 -2.70 -20.52
C PHE A 260 26.30 -1.24 -19.99
N ASP A 261 27.35 -0.78 -19.28
CA ASP A 261 27.42 0.58 -18.70
C ASP A 261 28.33 1.59 -19.46
N ALA A 262 28.19 2.88 -19.09
CA ALA A 262 28.83 4.02 -19.75
C ALA A 262 30.34 4.22 -19.51
N VAL A 263 30.98 3.42 -18.65
CA VAL A 263 32.40 3.61 -18.28
C VAL A 263 33.31 2.64 -19.05
N GLY A 264 32.75 1.83 -19.95
CA GLY A 264 33.51 0.94 -20.84
C GLY A 264 34.25 -0.19 -20.12
N ASN A 265 33.87 -0.49 -18.88
CA ASN A 265 34.26 -1.70 -18.17
C ASN A 265 33.01 -2.54 -17.89
N ILE A 266 33.05 -3.84 -18.19
CA ILE A 266 32.02 -4.79 -17.77
C ILE A 266 32.06 -4.84 -16.23
N ARG A 267 31.12 -4.18 -15.57
CA ARG A 267 30.89 -4.30 -14.12
C ARG A 267 29.45 -4.67 -13.86
N ILE A 268 29.32 -5.79 -13.17
CA ILE A 268 28.11 -6.30 -12.52
C ILE A 268 27.53 -5.22 -11.59
N ARG A 269 26.25 -4.88 -11.75
CA ARG A 269 25.46 -4.31 -10.64
C ARG A 269 24.93 -5.44 -9.77
N ASP A 270 24.96 -5.23 -8.46
CA ASP A 270 24.25 -6.07 -7.50
C ASP A 270 22.74 -6.00 -7.76
N MET A 271 22.12 -7.15 -8.04
CA MET A 271 20.67 -7.35 -8.02
C MET A 271 20.26 -8.21 -6.81
N ILE A 272 19.04 -7.98 -6.32
CA ILE A 272 18.53 -8.43 -5.01
C ILE A 272 18.33 -9.95 -4.90
N SER A 273 18.42 -10.73 -5.99
CA SER A 273 18.26 -12.18 -5.92
C SER A 273 18.91 -12.96 -7.07
N GLY A 274 20.25 -12.93 -7.17
CA GLY A 274 21.02 -13.98 -7.86
C GLY A 274 21.88 -13.53 -9.04
N GLU A 275 23.18 -13.38 -8.77
CA GLU A 275 24.32 -13.72 -9.64
C GLU A 275 24.42 -13.03 -11.03
N GLY A 276 25.47 -12.22 -11.23
CA GLY A 276 25.75 -11.52 -12.50
C GLY A 276 26.71 -12.26 -13.43
N PHE A 277 27.21 -11.54 -14.45
CA PHE A 277 28.22 -12.05 -15.38
C PHE A 277 29.61 -11.42 -15.14
N THR A 278 30.67 -12.22 -15.02
CA THR A 278 32.05 -11.69 -14.96
C THR A 278 32.80 -11.83 -16.28
N ASN A 279 33.77 -10.91 -16.48
CA ASN A 279 34.74 -10.98 -17.57
C ASN A 279 35.82 -12.03 -17.27
N ASN A 280 36.05 -12.94 -18.21
CA ASN A 280 37.18 -13.86 -18.14
C ASN A 280 38.47 -13.22 -18.72
N TYR A 281 39.42 -12.85 -17.86
CA TYR A 281 40.63 -12.11 -18.21
C TYR A 281 41.70 -12.92 -18.96
N ASP A 282 41.57 -14.24 -19.09
CA ASP A 282 42.61 -15.12 -19.69
C ASP A 282 42.53 -15.21 -21.23
N LEU A 283 41.61 -14.48 -21.87
CA LEU A 283 41.38 -14.54 -23.31
C LEU A 283 42.21 -13.48 -24.06
N THR A 284 43.21 -13.87 -24.85
CA THR A 284 44.10 -12.91 -25.55
C THR A 284 43.58 -12.42 -26.93
N SER A 285 42.33 -12.76 -27.30
CA SER A 285 41.82 -12.58 -28.67
C SER A 285 40.43 -11.93 -28.76
N TYR A 286 40.02 -11.13 -27.77
CA TYR A 286 38.76 -10.36 -27.85
C TYR A 286 39.03 -8.89 -28.24
N ARG A 287 38.23 -8.35 -29.14
CA ARG A 287 38.10 -6.90 -29.39
C ARG A 287 36.62 -6.54 -29.35
N MET A 288 36.14 -6.24 -28.16
CA MET A 288 34.84 -5.63 -27.94
C MET A 288 35.03 -4.12 -27.77
N ARG A 289 34.13 -3.32 -28.33
CA ARG A 289 34.06 -1.89 -28.08
C ARG A 289 32.64 -1.63 -27.57
N THR A 290 32.51 -1.10 -26.36
CA THR A 290 31.25 -0.52 -25.89
C THR A 290 31.05 0.81 -26.62
N TYR A 291 29.81 1.08 -27.02
CA TYR A 291 29.47 2.31 -27.74
C TYR A 291 28.59 3.18 -26.86
N ASP A 292 28.93 4.45 -26.74
CA ASP A 292 28.19 5.41 -25.91
C ASP A 292 26.96 5.95 -26.65
N SER A 293 25.92 5.13 -26.70
CA SER A 293 24.60 5.47 -27.23
C SER A 293 23.53 4.70 -26.47
N THR A 294 22.26 5.13 -26.61
CA THR A 294 21.09 4.39 -26.08
C THR A 294 21.15 2.93 -26.53
N GLY A 295 20.99 1.99 -25.59
CA GLY A 295 20.93 0.55 -25.83
C GLY A 295 19.92 0.15 -26.91
N LEU A 296 19.98 -1.11 -27.36
CA LEU A 296 18.99 -1.62 -28.33
C LEU A 296 17.63 -1.72 -27.63
N SER A 297 16.51 -1.44 -28.31
CA SER A 297 15.18 -1.63 -27.74
C SER A 297 14.27 -2.42 -28.69
N TYR A 298 13.43 -3.28 -28.12
CA TYR A 298 12.46 -4.06 -28.87
C TYR A 298 11.05 -3.77 -28.39
N THR A 299 10.22 -3.28 -29.32
CA THR A 299 8.79 -3.07 -29.13
C THR A 299 8.04 -4.05 -30.02
N ASP A 300 7.10 -4.78 -29.44
CA ASP A 300 6.30 -5.76 -30.16
C ASP A 300 5.15 -5.12 -30.97
N GLY A 301 4.34 -5.95 -31.62
CA GLY A 301 3.21 -5.50 -32.42
C GLY A 301 2.03 -4.94 -31.62
N LEU A 302 2.04 -5.12 -30.29
CA LEU A 302 1.02 -4.62 -29.35
C LEU A 302 1.48 -3.36 -28.60
N GLY A 303 2.72 -2.91 -28.83
CA GLY A 303 3.30 -1.74 -28.18
C GLY A 303 3.94 -2.05 -26.83
N ASN A 304 4.01 -3.32 -26.42
CA ASN A 304 4.79 -3.69 -25.25
C ASN A 304 6.27 -3.50 -25.58
N THR A 305 7.01 -2.91 -24.65
CA THR A 305 8.45 -2.66 -24.86
C THR A 305 9.24 -3.45 -23.82
N LEU A 306 10.28 -4.12 -24.30
CA LEU A 306 11.31 -4.69 -23.44
C LEU A 306 12.15 -3.53 -22.91
N ASP A 307 12.11 -3.32 -21.60
CA ASP A 307 12.89 -2.27 -20.93
C ASP A 307 14.39 -2.63 -21.00
N VAL A 308 15.17 -1.81 -21.69
CA VAL A 308 16.63 -1.99 -21.80
C VAL A 308 17.34 -0.93 -20.98
N MET A 309 18.20 -1.37 -20.07
CA MET A 309 18.98 -0.49 -19.22
C MET A 309 20.43 -0.45 -19.70
N GLY A 310 20.88 0.70 -20.22
CA GLY A 310 22.29 0.96 -20.48
C GLY A 310 22.69 1.14 -21.95
N GLN A 311 23.96 0.85 -22.24
CA GLN A 311 24.60 0.87 -23.55
C GLN A 311 24.62 -0.55 -24.15
N TYR A 312 24.99 -0.70 -25.42
CA TYR A 312 25.16 -2.01 -26.06
C TYR A 312 26.63 -2.39 -26.28
N GLY A 313 26.86 -3.70 -26.39
CA GLY A 313 28.14 -4.30 -26.72
C GLY A 313 28.35 -4.43 -28.23
N GLY A 314 29.37 -3.79 -28.81
CA GLY A 314 29.64 -3.85 -30.26
C GLY A 314 30.96 -4.50 -30.67
N MET A 315 30.99 -5.08 -31.87
CA MET A 315 32.16 -5.72 -32.46
C MET A 315 32.63 -5.08 -33.79
N ASP A 316 33.66 -4.24 -33.71
CA ASP A 316 34.22 -3.45 -34.84
C ASP A 316 34.91 -4.28 -35.94
N GLY A 317 34.70 -3.93 -37.22
CA GLY A 317 35.26 -4.55 -38.43
C GLY A 317 36.74 -4.27 -38.75
N LEU A 318 37.46 -3.54 -37.90
CA LEU A 318 38.85 -3.10 -38.14
C LEU A 318 39.94 -4.20 -38.10
N VAL A 319 39.63 -5.49 -37.86
CA VAL A 319 40.59 -6.61 -37.86
C VAL A 319 39.99 -7.89 -38.47
N SER A 320 40.72 -8.60 -39.32
CA SER A 320 40.29 -9.87 -39.94
C SER A 320 40.28 -11.04 -38.93
N GLY A 321 39.17 -11.77 -38.79
CA GLY A 321 39.08 -13.02 -38.01
C GLY A 321 37.72 -13.22 -37.32
N THR A 322 37.50 -14.38 -36.70
CA THR A 322 36.34 -14.68 -35.84
C THR A 322 36.50 -13.99 -34.49
N LYS A 323 35.43 -13.36 -33.99
CA LYS A 323 35.39 -12.61 -32.73
C LYS A 323 34.47 -13.32 -31.73
N ASN A 324 34.87 -13.43 -30.46
CA ASN A 324 34.10 -14.13 -29.43
C ASN A 324 33.95 -13.25 -28.17
N LEU A 325 32.75 -13.21 -27.60
CA LEU A 325 32.40 -12.74 -26.26
C LEU A 325 32.03 -13.95 -25.39
N GLN A 326 32.50 -13.96 -24.15
CA GLN A 326 32.17 -14.96 -23.14
C GLN A 326 31.90 -14.27 -21.82
N LEU A 327 30.79 -14.64 -21.20
CA LEU A 327 30.35 -14.16 -19.92
C LEU A 327 30.23 -15.36 -18.98
N GLU A 328 30.90 -15.32 -17.84
CA GLU A 328 30.89 -16.40 -16.84
C GLU A 328 29.81 -16.13 -15.79
N LEU A 329 28.96 -17.14 -15.51
CA LEU A 329 27.94 -17.07 -14.47
C LEU A 329 28.60 -17.05 -13.09
N THR A 330 28.29 -16.06 -12.26
CA THR A 330 28.88 -16.01 -10.91
C THR A 330 28.26 -17.05 -9.97
N GLY A 331 27.03 -17.51 -10.26
CA GLY A 331 26.21 -18.41 -9.42
C GLY A 331 26.53 -19.89 -9.46
N GLY A 332 27.64 -20.24 -10.10
CA GLY A 332 27.97 -21.63 -10.36
C GLY A 332 27.16 -22.22 -11.51
N ALA A 333 27.31 -23.53 -11.70
CA ALA A 333 26.83 -24.20 -12.90
C ALA A 333 25.34 -24.57 -12.82
N ILE A 334 24.57 -24.32 -13.88
CA ILE A 334 23.20 -24.81 -14.02
C ILE A 334 23.25 -26.23 -14.60
N SER A 335 22.81 -27.23 -13.85
CA SER A 335 23.05 -28.65 -14.17
C SER A 335 21.82 -29.48 -14.56
N SER A 336 20.60 -28.97 -14.38
CA SER A 336 19.34 -29.69 -14.64
C SER A 336 18.18 -28.70 -14.85
N GLY A 337 17.03 -29.19 -15.32
CA GLY A 337 15.81 -28.40 -15.50
C GLY A 337 15.71 -27.69 -16.85
N THR A 338 14.67 -26.86 -16.99
CA THR A 338 14.50 -25.97 -18.13
C THR A 338 15.12 -24.62 -17.81
N VAL A 339 15.92 -24.12 -18.75
CA VAL A 339 16.56 -22.81 -18.67
C VAL A 339 16.07 -21.99 -19.86
N TYR A 340 15.67 -20.77 -19.58
CA TYR A 340 15.33 -19.80 -20.61
C TYR A 340 16.48 -18.82 -20.80
N MET A 341 16.73 -18.41 -22.03
CA MET A 341 17.69 -17.35 -22.35
C MET A 341 17.09 -16.37 -23.37
N SER A 342 17.37 -15.08 -23.19
CA SER A 342 17.01 -14.05 -24.17
C SER A 342 18.14 -13.06 -24.42
N PHE A 343 18.14 -12.45 -25.61
CA PHE A 343 19.07 -11.38 -25.99
C PHE A 343 18.58 -10.59 -27.20
N LEU A 344 18.99 -9.33 -27.29
CA LEU A 344 18.84 -8.49 -28.49
C LEU A 344 20.11 -8.52 -29.32
N PHE A 345 19.96 -8.59 -30.65
CA PHE A 345 21.11 -8.43 -31.54
C PHE A 345 20.75 -7.66 -32.80
N ASP A 346 21.65 -6.79 -33.26
CA ASP A 346 21.58 -6.13 -34.56
C ASP A 346 22.82 -6.49 -35.39
N ALA A 347 22.62 -7.06 -36.58
CA ALA A 347 23.71 -7.50 -37.44
C ALA A 347 23.51 -7.07 -38.90
N ASP A 348 24.55 -6.47 -39.48
CA ASP A 348 24.57 -5.92 -40.85
C ASP A 348 24.36 -6.98 -41.95
N ASN A 349 24.62 -8.26 -41.66
CA ASN A 349 24.41 -9.35 -42.61
C ASN A 349 24.28 -10.71 -41.90
N ALA A 350 23.15 -11.40 -42.07
CA ALA A 350 22.85 -12.69 -41.42
C ALA A 350 23.53 -13.92 -42.07
N THR A 351 24.44 -13.73 -43.04
CA THR A 351 25.00 -14.85 -43.81
C THR A 351 26.32 -15.38 -43.22
N GLY A 352 26.20 -16.43 -42.39
CA GLY A 352 27.28 -17.32 -41.96
C GLY A 352 28.29 -16.75 -40.94
N GLY A 353 28.34 -17.34 -39.74
CA GLY A 353 29.39 -17.06 -38.75
C GLY A 353 28.92 -16.46 -37.42
N PHE A 354 27.60 -16.29 -37.23
CA PHE A 354 27.02 -15.94 -35.93
C PHE A 354 26.76 -17.21 -35.10
N ASN A 355 27.13 -17.20 -33.82
CA ASN A 355 26.69 -18.20 -32.82
C ASN A 355 26.43 -17.51 -31.48
N ALA A 356 25.28 -17.76 -30.83
CA ALA A 356 24.99 -17.28 -29.48
C ALA A 356 24.35 -18.39 -28.63
N GLY A 357 24.75 -18.54 -27.37
CA GLY A 357 24.08 -19.46 -26.44
C GLY A 357 24.94 -19.96 -25.28
N LEU A 358 24.51 -21.08 -24.69
CA LEU A 358 25.02 -21.62 -23.43
C LEU A 358 26.23 -22.54 -23.63
N LEU A 359 27.24 -22.37 -22.77
CA LEU A 359 28.50 -23.12 -22.79
C LEU A 359 28.76 -23.82 -21.45
N SER A 360 29.46 -24.94 -21.51
CA SER A 360 29.89 -25.70 -20.31
C SER A 360 31.25 -25.28 -19.75
N GLY A 361 31.86 -24.23 -20.30
CA GLY A 361 33.15 -23.70 -19.86
C GLY A 361 33.75 -22.69 -20.82
N ALA A 362 34.87 -22.07 -20.42
CA ALA A 362 35.58 -21.10 -21.24
C ALA A 362 36.19 -21.72 -22.51
N VAL A 363 36.18 -20.97 -23.61
CA VAL A 363 36.63 -21.39 -24.96
C VAL A 363 38.16 -21.31 -25.12
N GLY A 364 38.85 -20.60 -24.23
CA GLY A 364 40.30 -20.37 -24.30
C GLY A 364 40.76 -19.59 -25.55
N VAL A 365 42.02 -19.72 -25.96
CA VAL A 365 42.62 -19.02 -27.13
C VAL A 365 42.15 -19.53 -28.50
N SER A 366 41.15 -20.42 -28.53
CA SER A 366 40.60 -21.00 -29.76
C SER A 366 39.72 -19.99 -30.50
N SER A 367 39.83 -19.95 -31.83
CA SER A 367 38.91 -19.18 -32.68
C SER A 367 37.55 -19.87 -32.88
N SER A 368 37.33 -21.03 -32.26
CA SER A 368 36.10 -21.81 -32.35
C SER A 368 35.62 -22.24 -30.96
N MET A 369 34.33 -22.00 -30.68
CA MET A 369 33.64 -22.42 -29.46
C MET A 369 33.42 -23.95 -29.38
N GLY A 370 33.59 -24.65 -30.52
CA GLY A 370 33.62 -26.10 -30.75
C GLY A 370 33.33 -27.06 -29.59
N SER A 371 34.30 -27.21 -28.68
CA SER A 371 34.30 -28.30 -27.70
C SER A 371 33.51 -28.02 -26.41
N VAL A 372 33.09 -26.78 -26.18
CA VAL A 372 32.37 -26.36 -24.95
C VAL A 372 30.93 -25.91 -25.22
N MET A 373 30.50 -25.90 -26.48
CA MET A 373 29.13 -25.52 -26.87
C MET A 373 28.13 -26.55 -26.39
N GLN A 374 27.12 -26.10 -25.65
CA GLN A 374 26.02 -26.94 -25.18
C GLN A 374 24.77 -26.66 -26.02
N ALA A 375 24.20 -25.45 -25.93
CA ALA A 375 22.95 -25.07 -26.60
C ALA A 375 23.10 -23.71 -27.28
N MET A 376 23.00 -23.63 -28.62
CA MET A 376 23.24 -22.37 -29.33
C MET A 376 22.29 -22.13 -30.51
N VAL A 377 22.00 -20.85 -30.71
CA VAL A 377 21.39 -20.29 -31.93
C VAL A 377 22.51 -19.91 -32.90
N ARG A 378 22.45 -20.42 -34.13
CA ARG A 378 23.52 -20.26 -35.13
C ARG A 378 22.98 -19.82 -36.50
N ALA A 379 23.66 -18.85 -37.11
CA ALA A 379 23.42 -18.50 -38.51
C ALA A 379 24.12 -19.46 -39.47
N THR A 380 23.41 -19.86 -40.52
CA THR A 380 23.86 -20.72 -41.62
C THR A 380 23.86 -19.96 -42.95
N SER A 381 24.32 -20.59 -44.03
CA SER A 381 24.25 -19.99 -45.38
C SER A 381 22.83 -19.81 -45.91
N THR A 382 21.81 -20.38 -45.24
CA THR A 382 20.42 -20.47 -45.74
C THR A 382 19.38 -20.02 -44.71
N GLY A 383 19.79 -19.50 -43.55
CA GLY A 383 18.89 -19.11 -42.45
C GLY A 383 19.52 -19.39 -41.09
N TRP A 384 18.71 -19.70 -40.08
CA TRP A 384 19.16 -19.97 -38.72
C TRP A 384 18.88 -21.40 -38.29
N GLY A 385 19.56 -21.87 -37.25
CA GLY A 385 19.35 -23.20 -36.71
C GLY A 385 19.89 -23.36 -35.29
N ASN A 386 19.30 -24.29 -34.55
CA ASN A 386 19.73 -24.65 -33.21
C ASN A 386 20.81 -25.75 -33.29
N TYR A 387 21.88 -25.56 -32.54
CA TYR A 387 22.98 -26.51 -32.41
C TYR A 387 23.01 -27.09 -30.99
N GLY A 388 22.89 -28.41 -30.91
CA GLY A 388 23.19 -29.20 -29.72
C GLY A 388 24.38 -30.11 -29.97
N ASN A 389 25.29 -30.23 -29.02
CA ASN A 389 26.35 -31.24 -29.08
C ASN A 389 25.77 -32.61 -28.67
N THR A 390 25.86 -33.71 -29.44
CA THR A 390 26.47 -33.97 -30.76
C THR A 390 25.46 -33.99 -31.94
N SER A 391 24.24 -33.50 -31.75
CA SER A 391 23.11 -33.67 -32.68
C SER A 391 23.24 -32.89 -34.01
N GLY A 392 24.12 -31.89 -34.09
CA GLY A 392 24.26 -31.05 -35.29
C GLY A 392 23.13 -30.02 -35.43
N ILE A 393 23.08 -29.29 -36.55
CA ILE A 393 22.03 -28.30 -36.81
C ILE A 393 20.79 -29.04 -37.31
N ASN A 394 19.71 -29.05 -36.51
CA ASN A 394 18.54 -29.91 -36.77
C ASN A 394 17.33 -29.23 -37.43
N ASP A 395 17.36 -27.92 -37.67
CA ASP A 395 16.33 -27.25 -38.46
C ASP A 395 16.87 -25.95 -39.09
N MET A 396 16.36 -25.58 -40.26
CA MET A 396 16.77 -24.38 -41.01
C MET A 396 15.57 -23.45 -41.21
N GLY A 397 15.44 -22.45 -40.35
CA GLY A 397 14.39 -21.43 -40.38
C GLY A 397 14.80 -20.23 -39.53
N GLY A 398 14.34 -19.02 -39.89
CA GLY A 398 14.69 -17.78 -39.18
C GLY A 398 14.82 -16.58 -40.12
N PRO A 399 14.97 -15.37 -39.56
CA PRO A 399 15.02 -14.15 -40.35
C PRO A 399 16.24 -14.13 -41.30
N THR A 400 16.00 -13.79 -42.57
CA THR A 400 17.07 -13.68 -43.60
C THR A 400 17.44 -12.24 -43.92
N THR A 401 16.73 -11.29 -43.32
CA THR A 401 16.94 -9.84 -43.40
C THR A 401 17.98 -9.41 -42.38
N ALA A 402 18.77 -8.39 -42.72
CA ALA A 402 19.63 -7.71 -41.76
C ALA A 402 18.80 -6.76 -40.88
N GLY A 403 19.23 -6.54 -39.64
CA GLY A 403 18.58 -5.63 -38.69
C GLY A 403 18.57 -6.15 -37.26
N LEU A 404 17.83 -5.44 -36.40
CA LEU A 404 17.58 -5.78 -35.01
C LEU A 404 16.61 -6.96 -34.89
N HIS A 405 16.98 -7.92 -34.04
CA HIS A 405 16.20 -9.11 -33.74
C HIS A 405 16.17 -9.38 -32.24
N PHE A 406 15.02 -9.83 -31.74
CA PHE A 406 14.87 -10.34 -30.38
C PHE A 406 14.76 -11.86 -30.41
N VAL A 407 15.60 -12.51 -29.61
CA VAL A 407 15.68 -13.98 -29.56
C VAL A 407 15.39 -14.46 -28.17
N VAL A 408 14.49 -15.44 -28.07
CA VAL A 408 14.21 -16.16 -26.83
C VAL A 408 14.39 -17.65 -27.08
N SER A 409 15.09 -18.35 -26.19
CA SER A 409 15.29 -19.80 -26.30
C SER A 409 14.96 -20.51 -25.01
N GLU A 410 14.17 -21.57 -25.14
CA GLU A 410 13.90 -22.56 -24.11
C GLU A 410 14.86 -23.74 -24.29
N VAL A 411 15.67 -24.03 -23.27
CA VAL A 411 16.67 -25.10 -23.26
C VAL A 411 16.34 -26.05 -22.13
N ASN A 412 15.90 -27.27 -22.44
CA ASN A 412 15.67 -28.29 -21.44
C ASN A 412 16.92 -29.18 -21.30
N LEU A 413 17.63 -29.00 -20.17
CA LEU A 413 18.90 -29.68 -19.90
C LEU A 413 18.72 -31.19 -19.74
N ASP A 414 17.60 -31.62 -19.19
CA ASP A 414 17.31 -33.03 -18.88
C ASP A 414 16.79 -33.80 -20.11
N ALA A 415 15.93 -33.16 -20.91
CA ALA A 415 15.34 -33.73 -22.12
C ALA A 415 16.27 -33.62 -23.34
N GLY A 416 17.32 -32.78 -23.26
CA GLY A 416 18.23 -32.56 -24.38
C GLY A 416 17.56 -31.87 -25.57
N THR A 417 16.61 -30.96 -25.29
CA THR A 417 15.84 -30.22 -26.29
C THR A 417 16.12 -28.72 -26.21
N MET A 418 16.03 -28.05 -27.35
CA MET A 418 16.14 -26.59 -27.44
C MET A 418 15.18 -26.05 -28.49
N THR A 419 14.33 -25.11 -28.10
CA THR A 419 13.43 -24.36 -28.98
C THR A 419 13.79 -22.88 -28.93
N THR A 420 13.84 -22.24 -30.09
CA THR A 420 14.20 -20.83 -30.23
C THR A 420 13.13 -20.10 -31.01
N TYR A 421 12.73 -18.95 -30.48
CA TYR A 421 11.71 -18.05 -30.99
C TYR A 421 12.39 -16.75 -31.43
N PHE A 422 12.09 -16.30 -32.65
CA PHE A 422 12.60 -15.05 -33.21
C PHE A 422 11.48 -14.03 -33.38
N ASP A 423 11.75 -12.79 -32.98
CA ASP A 423 10.90 -11.61 -33.17
C ASP A 423 9.42 -11.88 -32.86
N PRO A 424 9.07 -12.20 -31.60
CA PRO A 424 7.68 -12.36 -31.19
C PRO A 424 6.92 -11.06 -31.39
N THR A 425 5.74 -11.12 -32.03
CA THR A 425 4.89 -9.93 -32.21
C THR A 425 4.05 -9.60 -30.97
N ASP A 426 4.07 -10.48 -29.98
CA ASP A 426 3.41 -10.33 -28.69
C ASP A 426 4.32 -10.90 -27.59
N LEU A 427 4.89 -10.02 -26.77
CA LEU A 427 5.76 -10.39 -25.65
C LEU A 427 5.01 -11.13 -24.54
N SER A 428 3.67 -11.06 -24.50
CA SER A 428 2.85 -11.87 -23.59
C SER A 428 2.63 -13.31 -24.08
N ASP A 429 2.84 -13.59 -25.37
CA ASP A 429 2.77 -14.93 -25.98
C ASP A 429 3.95 -15.15 -26.93
N VAL A 430 5.16 -15.33 -26.39
CA VAL A 430 6.37 -15.50 -27.18
C VAL A 430 6.29 -16.72 -28.11
N ALA A 431 5.79 -17.84 -27.61
CA ALA A 431 5.76 -19.09 -28.36
C ALA A 431 4.73 -19.07 -29.51
N GLY A 432 3.57 -18.46 -29.29
CA GLY A 432 2.50 -18.35 -30.30
C GLY A 432 2.68 -17.21 -31.29
N SER A 433 3.43 -16.17 -30.93
CA SER A 433 3.58 -14.95 -31.73
C SER A 433 4.93 -14.81 -32.45
N ALA A 434 5.87 -15.74 -32.23
CA ALA A 434 7.17 -15.76 -32.89
C ALA A 434 7.03 -15.69 -34.42
N SER A 435 7.78 -14.78 -35.06
CA SER A 435 7.88 -14.75 -36.53
C SER A 435 8.48 -16.04 -37.08
N HIS A 436 9.38 -16.67 -36.33
CA HIS A 436 10.00 -17.94 -36.65
C HIS A 436 10.29 -18.75 -35.39
N THR A 437 10.07 -20.07 -35.48
CA THR A 437 10.40 -21.03 -34.42
C THR A 437 11.32 -22.10 -34.97
N VAL A 438 12.40 -22.40 -34.25
CA VAL A 438 13.39 -23.42 -34.57
C VAL A 438 13.46 -24.39 -33.41
N ALA A 439 13.26 -25.68 -33.63
CA ALA A 439 13.31 -26.69 -32.59
C ALA A 439 14.40 -27.73 -32.88
N SER A 440 15.04 -28.24 -31.83
CA SER A 440 15.99 -29.34 -31.91
C SER A 440 15.86 -30.28 -30.72
N SER A 441 16.14 -31.56 -30.94
CA SER A 441 16.08 -32.61 -29.92
C SER A 441 17.25 -33.58 -30.03
N GLY A 442 17.50 -34.33 -28.96
CA GLY A 442 18.53 -35.38 -28.92
C GLY A 442 19.94 -34.89 -28.59
N ALA A 443 20.08 -33.70 -28.00
CA ALA A 443 21.34 -33.21 -27.46
C ALA A 443 21.65 -33.83 -26.08
N THR A 444 22.90 -33.73 -25.63
CA THR A 444 23.25 -34.02 -24.23
C THR A 444 24.00 -32.82 -23.71
N PHE A 445 23.40 -32.08 -22.79
CA PHE A 445 23.98 -30.86 -22.24
C PHE A 445 24.79 -31.19 -20.98
N SER A 446 26.03 -30.72 -20.94
CA SER A 446 26.81 -30.66 -19.70
C SER A 446 26.42 -29.42 -18.90
N PRO A 447 26.72 -29.35 -17.58
CA PRO A 447 26.37 -28.19 -16.76
C PRO A 447 26.82 -26.87 -17.40
N ILE A 448 25.90 -25.91 -17.46
CA ILE A 448 26.09 -24.60 -18.08
C ILE A 448 26.82 -23.71 -17.08
N THR A 449 27.91 -23.08 -17.53
CA THR A 449 28.70 -22.16 -16.69
C THR A 449 28.90 -20.79 -17.33
N HIS A 450 28.66 -20.66 -18.64
CA HIS A 450 28.93 -19.43 -19.36
C HIS A 450 27.86 -19.17 -20.43
N PHE A 451 27.67 -17.90 -20.76
CA PHE A 451 27.04 -17.46 -22.01
C PHE A 451 28.13 -17.07 -23.02
N GLY A 452 27.94 -17.47 -24.28
CA GLY A 452 28.90 -17.24 -25.35
C GLY A 452 28.27 -16.64 -26.58
N PHE A 453 28.95 -15.66 -27.18
CA PHE A 453 28.55 -15.02 -28.43
C PHE A 453 29.74 -14.94 -29.41
N SER A 454 29.52 -15.21 -30.68
CA SER A 454 30.56 -15.28 -31.71
C SER A 454 30.08 -14.66 -33.01
N LEU A 455 30.88 -13.76 -33.61
CA LEU A 455 30.64 -13.20 -34.94
C LEU A 455 31.79 -13.55 -35.89
N GLY A 456 31.43 -13.84 -37.15
CA GLY A 456 32.35 -14.02 -38.26
C GLY A 456 32.93 -12.70 -38.77
N ALA A 457 33.09 -12.57 -40.09
CA ALA A 457 33.67 -11.37 -40.72
C ALA A 457 32.76 -10.12 -40.69
N ASN A 458 31.63 -10.17 -39.98
CA ASN A 458 30.60 -9.13 -39.96
C ASN A 458 30.74 -8.21 -38.72
N ILE A 459 30.01 -7.09 -38.77
CA ILE A 459 29.80 -6.16 -37.66
C ILE A 459 28.43 -6.47 -37.06
N GLY A 460 28.31 -6.37 -35.73
CA GLY A 460 27.05 -6.53 -35.04
C GLY A 460 27.13 -6.06 -33.59
N TYR A 461 25.95 -5.80 -33.04
CA TYR A 461 25.71 -5.35 -31.68
C TYR A 461 24.88 -6.40 -30.95
N VAL A 462 25.14 -6.57 -29.65
CA VAL A 462 24.36 -7.43 -28.75
C VAL A 462 24.05 -6.65 -27.48
N ASP A 463 22.86 -6.82 -26.96
CA ASP A 463 22.40 -6.15 -25.74
C ASP A 463 21.39 -7.03 -24.98
N GLU A 464 21.12 -6.66 -23.72
CA GLU A 464 20.02 -7.18 -22.91
C GLU A 464 20.01 -8.72 -22.75
N ILE A 465 21.10 -9.29 -22.20
CA ILE A 465 21.26 -10.75 -22.06
C ILE A 465 20.63 -11.22 -20.74
N ARG A 466 19.69 -12.16 -20.82
CA ARG A 466 18.97 -12.69 -19.65
C ARG A 466 19.00 -14.22 -19.63
N ILE A 467 19.14 -14.80 -18.44
CA ILE A 467 19.04 -16.26 -18.20
C ILE A 467 18.17 -16.48 -16.96
N GLY A 468 17.17 -17.34 -17.03
CA GLY A 468 16.24 -17.62 -15.93
C GLY A 468 15.61 -19.00 -16.01
N ASP A 469 14.77 -19.33 -15.02
CA ASP A 469 14.08 -20.62 -14.91
C ASP A 469 12.69 -20.65 -15.55
N ALA A 470 12.16 -19.47 -15.88
CA ALA A 470 10.89 -19.28 -16.53
C ALA A 470 11.01 -18.29 -17.70
N MET A 471 10.03 -18.37 -18.62
CA MET A 471 9.97 -17.48 -19.78
C MET A 471 9.84 -16.03 -19.30
N GLU A 472 8.94 -15.80 -18.35
CA GLU A 472 8.59 -14.51 -17.74
C GLU A 472 9.81 -13.81 -17.10
N ALA A 473 10.73 -14.58 -16.50
CA ALA A 473 11.97 -14.03 -15.96
C ALA A 473 12.87 -13.42 -17.04
N VAL A 474 12.89 -14.01 -18.25
CA VAL A 474 13.77 -13.56 -19.35
C VAL A 474 13.08 -12.61 -20.34
N ILE A 475 11.81 -12.25 -20.12
CA ILE A 475 11.06 -11.30 -20.95
C ILE A 475 10.31 -10.22 -20.15
N PRO A 476 10.86 -9.53 -19.14
CA PRO A 476 10.08 -8.52 -18.44
C PRO A 476 9.80 -7.35 -19.39
N TYR A 477 8.58 -7.32 -19.91
CA TYR A 477 8.07 -6.28 -20.78
C TYR A 477 7.12 -5.42 -19.97
N ASN A 478 7.20 -4.12 -20.17
CA ASN A 478 6.15 -3.24 -19.68
C ASN A 478 5.00 -3.30 -20.68
N GLN A 479 3.83 -3.72 -20.21
CA GLN A 479 2.60 -3.32 -20.88
C GLN A 479 2.53 -1.81 -20.80
N LEU A 480 2.41 -1.13 -21.94
CA LEU A 480 2.07 0.29 -21.95
C LEU A 480 0.64 0.47 -21.45
N SER A 481 0.48 0.34 -20.14
CA SER A 481 -0.72 0.64 -19.37
C SER A 481 -0.75 2.15 -19.19
N GLY A 482 -1.37 2.87 -20.13
CA GLY A 482 -1.89 4.22 -19.88
C GLY A 482 -0.93 5.24 -19.25
N ILE A 483 0.36 5.24 -19.61
CA ILE A 483 1.33 6.24 -19.16
C ILE A 483 1.49 7.32 -20.23
N LEU A 484 1.38 8.56 -19.78
CA LEU A 484 1.73 9.79 -20.51
C LEU A 484 3.11 9.65 -21.16
N GLY A 485 3.14 9.53 -22.49
CA GLY A 485 4.32 9.89 -23.26
C GLY A 485 4.48 11.41 -23.26
N ILE A 486 5.51 11.91 -22.57
CA ILE A 486 6.10 13.20 -22.94
C ILE A 486 7.12 12.89 -24.04
N SER A 487 6.81 13.29 -25.26
CA SER A 487 7.80 13.41 -26.32
C SER A 487 8.65 14.65 -26.06
N ASP A 488 9.97 14.48 -26.01
CA ASP A 488 10.91 15.59 -26.13
C ASP A 488 10.76 16.23 -27.52
N ASP A 489 10.24 17.46 -27.54
CA ASP A 489 10.37 18.38 -28.66
C ASP A 489 10.94 19.69 -28.12
N PHE A 490 12.27 19.82 -28.17
CA PHE A 490 12.98 21.05 -27.90
C PHE A 490 13.06 21.88 -29.18
N ASP A 491 12.09 22.79 -29.43
CA ASP A 491 12.38 24.12 -29.96
C ASP A 491 11.21 25.14 -29.87
N THR A 492 11.59 26.38 -29.55
CA THR A 492 10.96 27.69 -29.78
C THR A 492 9.79 28.23 -28.91
N ASP A 493 10.20 29.25 -28.13
CA ASP A 493 9.59 30.57 -27.92
C ASP A 493 8.37 30.77 -27.00
N ALA A 494 8.65 31.52 -25.93
CA ALA A 494 7.88 32.61 -25.32
C ALA A 494 7.32 32.40 -23.89
N GLN A 495 8.14 32.84 -22.93
CA GLN A 495 7.82 33.60 -21.71
C GLN A 495 7.06 32.94 -20.53
N THR A 496 7.77 32.99 -19.39
CA THR A 496 7.35 32.97 -17.97
C THR A 496 7.11 31.62 -17.24
N TYR A 497 8.22 31.17 -16.63
CA TYR A 497 8.42 30.63 -15.27
C TYR A 497 8.16 29.15 -14.88
N SER A 498 9.27 28.57 -14.36
CA SER A 498 9.40 27.51 -13.34
C SER A 498 9.21 26.04 -13.76
N ASN A 499 10.21 25.48 -14.45
CA ASN A 499 10.39 24.02 -14.47
C ASN A 499 11.63 23.63 -13.66
N TRP A 500 11.38 22.93 -12.55
CA TRP A 500 12.35 22.37 -11.64
C TRP A 500 12.92 21.07 -12.23
N VAL A 501 14.24 20.94 -12.26
CA VAL A 501 14.89 19.64 -12.44
C VAL A 501 14.90 18.95 -11.08
N SER A 502 14.09 17.91 -10.91
CA SER A 502 14.19 16.99 -9.76
C SER A 502 15.33 16.00 -10.04
N VAL A 503 16.43 16.10 -9.30
CA VAL A 503 17.56 15.18 -9.42
C VAL A 503 17.35 14.02 -8.47
N GLY A 504 16.67 12.98 -8.95
CA GLY A 504 16.58 11.66 -8.28
C GLY A 504 17.57 10.63 -8.82
N SER A 505 18.60 11.04 -9.56
CA SER A 505 19.62 10.12 -10.07
C SER A 505 21.01 10.76 -10.11
N VAL A 506 22.04 9.96 -9.84
CA VAL A 506 23.45 10.35 -9.97
C VAL A 506 23.73 10.71 -11.43
N VAL A 507 23.88 12.00 -11.72
CA VAL A 507 24.40 12.48 -13.00
C VAL A 507 25.87 12.08 -13.10
N THR A 508 26.18 11.01 -13.86
CA THR A 508 27.57 10.51 -13.98
C THR A 508 28.30 10.94 -15.25
N ARG A 509 27.64 11.57 -16.24
CA ARG A 509 28.32 12.30 -17.33
C ARG A 509 27.34 13.01 -18.25
N VAL A 510 27.56 14.31 -18.50
CA VAL A 510 27.16 14.96 -19.75
C VAL A 510 28.30 14.70 -20.72
N GLN A 511 28.08 13.96 -21.81
CA GLN A 511 29.07 13.84 -22.87
C GLN A 511 28.94 15.02 -23.84
N TYR A 512 30.11 15.50 -24.28
CA TYR A 512 30.40 16.81 -24.88
C TYR A 512 30.50 17.91 -23.81
N ASP A 513 31.52 18.77 -23.93
CA ASP A 513 32.02 19.77 -22.97
C ASP A 513 31.04 20.91 -22.65
N GLY A 514 29.73 20.67 -22.83
CA GLY A 514 28.65 21.58 -22.58
C GLY A 514 28.44 21.79 -21.09
N GLY A 515 29.04 22.86 -20.57
CA GLY A 515 28.56 23.47 -19.34
C GLY A 515 27.06 23.79 -19.45
N LEU A 516 26.34 23.72 -18.34
CA LEU A 516 24.94 24.11 -18.26
C LEU A 516 24.82 25.61 -18.53
N LYS A 517 24.28 26.00 -19.68
CA LYS A 517 24.09 27.39 -20.10
C LYS A 517 22.90 28.01 -19.36
N LEU A 518 23.14 29.14 -18.69
CA LEU A 518 22.19 29.87 -17.87
C LEU A 518 22.04 31.30 -18.42
N ASN A 519 20.82 31.69 -18.78
CA ASN A 519 20.51 33.00 -19.40
C ASN A 519 19.66 33.86 -18.46
N THR A 520 20.29 34.81 -17.76
CA THR A 520 19.62 35.85 -16.96
C THR A 520 19.18 36.97 -17.90
N GLN A 521 17.86 37.19 -18.03
CA GLN A 521 17.32 38.06 -19.07
C GLN A 521 17.00 39.49 -18.61
N ASP A 522 16.90 39.75 -17.31
CA ASP A 522 16.67 41.09 -16.79
C ASP A 522 17.91 41.65 -16.07
N ALA A 523 17.92 42.95 -15.81
CA ALA A 523 19.09 43.70 -15.36
C ALA A 523 18.94 44.10 -13.88
N THR A 524 18.29 43.24 -13.09
CA THR A 524 17.94 43.52 -11.70
C THR A 524 18.81 42.68 -10.76
N PRO A 525 19.78 43.28 -10.04
CA PRO A 525 20.62 42.54 -9.12
C PRO A 525 19.80 41.77 -8.07
N GLN A 526 20.23 40.55 -7.74
CA GLN A 526 19.65 39.67 -6.71
C GLN A 526 18.23 39.13 -6.98
N ASN A 527 17.67 39.38 -8.16
CA ASN A 527 16.35 38.86 -8.56
C ASN A 527 16.49 37.46 -9.18
N GLU A 528 17.54 37.22 -9.95
CA GLU A 528 17.74 35.94 -10.62
C GLU A 528 18.58 35.00 -9.74
N ALA A 529 17.94 33.95 -9.24
CA ALA A 529 18.58 32.84 -8.53
C ALA A 529 18.31 31.52 -9.28
N ILE A 530 19.36 30.75 -9.55
CA ILE A 530 19.26 29.43 -10.19
C ILE A 530 19.50 28.37 -9.13
N GLY A 531 18.48 27.55 -8.87
CA GLY A 531 18.43 26.62 -7.75
C GLY A 531 18.56 25.15 -8.18
N LEU A 532 19.57 24.42 -7.69
CA LEU A 532 19.58 22.95 -7.72
C LEU A 532 19.03 22.44 -6.38
N THR A 533 17.88 21.77 -6.38
CA THR A 533 17.27 21.20 -5.17
C THR A 533 17.76 19.78 -4.94
N LEU A 534 18.27 19.54 -3.75
CA LEU A 534 18.58 18.24 -3.20
C LEU A 534 17.56 17.91 -2.11
N VAL A 535 17.02 16.70 -2.11
CA VAL A 535 16.03 16.26 -1.11
C VAL A 535 16.63 15.10 -0.34
N GLY A 536 16.67 15.18 0.99
CA GLY A 536 17.18 14.09 1.83
C GLY A 536 17.29 14.45 3.31
N THR A 537 18.02 13.63 4.06
CA THR A 537 18.22 13.83 5.50
C THR A 537 19.57 14.49 5.76
N MET A 538 19.57 15.64 6.43
CA MET A 538 20.78 16.24 6.98
C MET A 538 21.11 15.59 8.33
N VAL A 539 22.25 14.88 8.44
CA VAL A 539 22.66 14.25 9.70
C VAL A 539 23.56 15.22 10.50
N PRO A 540 23.37 15.40 11.82
CA PRO A 540 24.21 16.30 12.60
C PRO A 540 25.68 15.88 12.53
N GLY A 541 26.56 16.85 12.27
CA GLY A 541 28.00 16.64 12.10
C GLY A 541 28.39 16.23 10.68
N GLU A 542 27.43 15.97 9.80
CA GLU A 542 27.69 15.71 8.38
C GLU A 542 28.07 17.00 7.65
N GLU A 543 29.09 16.88 6.81
CA GLU A 543 29.61 17.98 5.99
C GLU A 543 29.09 17.83 4.58
N ILE A 544 28.35 18.83 4.10
CA ILE A 544 27.89 18.92 2.72
C ILE A 544 28.76 19.92 1.99
N VAL A 545 29.41 19.47 0.92
CA VAL A 545 30.34 20.28 0.11
C VAL A 545 29.83 20.36 -1.32
N PHE A 546 29.65 21.58 -1.79
CA PHE A 546 29.31 21.91 -3.16
C PHE A 546 30.52 22.51 -3.83
N SER A 547 30.97 21.89 -4.92
CA SER A 547 32.09 22.42 -5.71
C SER A 547 31.75 22.39 -7.18
N GLY A 548 32.44 23.20 -7.97
CA GLY A 548 32.28 23.23 -9.42
C GLY A 548 33.06 24.36 -10.04
N SER A 549 32.94 24.50 -11.34
CA SER A 549 33.54 25.56 -12.13
C SER A 549 32.44 26.37 -12.81
N VAL A 550 32.61 27.68 -12.90
CA VAL A 550 31.76 28.50 -13.76
C VAL A 550 32.59 29.34 -14.71
N TYR A 551 32.05 29.60 -15.89
CA TYR A 551 32.70 30.48 -16.86
C TYR A 551 31.65 31.30 -17.62
N ASN A 552 32.12 32.35 -18.30
CA ASN A 552 31.33 33.17 -19.21
C ASN A 552 31.91 33.02 -20.62
N ASP A 553 31.06 32.83 -21.62
CA ASP A 553 31.45 32.78 -23.04
C ASP A 553 31.15 34.11 -23.78
N GLY A 554 30.89 35.18 -23.01
CA GLY A 554 30.58 36.53 -23.50
C GLY A 554 31.68 37.56 -23.25
N ASP A 555 31.58 38.70 -23.91
CA ASP A 555 32.54 39.82 -23.87
C ASP A 555 32.29 40.83 -22.73
N ARG A 556 31.56 40.44 -21.67
CA ARG A 556 31.10 41.32 -20.59
C ARG A 556 31.35 40.74 -19.20
N GLU A 557 31.77 41.59 -18.26
CA GLU A 557 32.01 41.22 -16.87
C GLU A 557 30.69 41.03 -16.10
N GLY A 558 30.57 39.95 -15.31
CA GLY A 558 29.48 39.66 -14.38
C GLY A 558 30.02 39.20 -13.02
N SER A 559 29.22 39.32 -11.95
CA SER A 559 29.60 38.91 -10.58
C SER A 559 28.49 38.13 -9.89
N TYR A 560 28.82 36.94 -9.39
CA TYR A 560 27.88 36.00 -8.78
C TYR A 560 28.39 35.49 -7.43
N ILE A 561 27.45 35.11 -6.56
CA ILE A 561 27.70 34.33 -5.35
C ILE A 561 27.00 32.97 -5.45
N VAL A 562 27.58 31.96 -4.82
CA VAL A 562 26.95 30.64 -4.63
C VAL A 562 26.45 30.58 -3.20
N GLN A 563 25.19 30.22 -3.02
CA GLN A 563 24.55 30.03 -1.72
C GLN A 563 24.09 28.58 -1.56
N LEU A 564 24.09 28.12 -0.32
CA LEU A 564 23.35 26.95 0.12
C LEU A 564 22.16 27.42 0.95
N TRP A 565 20.96 26.96 0.59
CA TRP A 565 19.71 27.43 1.17
C TRP A 565 18.87 26.24 1.63
N ASN A 566 18.33 26.30 2.85
CA ASN A 566 17.29 25.38 3.28
C ASN A 566 15.97 25.87 2.70
N LEU A 567 15.45 25.18 1.68
CA LEU A 567 14.21 25.54 1.01
C LEU A 567 12.99 25.22 1.87
N THR A 568 13.05 24.16 2.71
CA THR A 568 11.94 23.82 3.62
C THR A 568 11.71 24.91 4.65
N GLU A 569 12.80 25.45 5.20
CA GLU A 569 12.76 26.42 6.30
C GLU A 569 12.96 27.88 5.83
N ASP A 570 13.10 28.09 4.53
CA ASP A 570 13.44 29.37 3.90
C ASP A 570 14.63 30.11 4.56
N THR A 571 15.72 29.40 4.81
CA THR A 571 16.88 29.94 5.55
C THR A 571 18.19 29.77 4.78
N LEU A 572 19.03 30.83 4.74
CA LEU A 572 20.39 30.74 4.20
C LEU A 572 21.27 29.88 5.13
N LEU A 573 21.82 28.78 4.61
CA LEU A 573 22.70 27.89 5.34
C LEU A 573 24.16 28.35 5.27
N GLU A 574 24.63 28.67 4.06
CA GLU A 574 26.00 29.12 3.81
C GLU A 574 26.06 29.93 2.50
N GLU A 575 27.03 30.83 2.34
CA GLU A 575 27.30 31.49 1.05
C GLU A 575 28.79 31.72 0.81
N SER A 576 29.19 31.79 -0.46
CA SER A 576 30.57 32.07 -0.85
C SER A 576 30.96 33.53 -0.56
N GLU A 577 32.18 33.77 -0.07
CA GLU A 577 32.78 35.11 0.06
C GLU A 577 33.19 35.68 -1.32
N TYR A 578 32.20 36.01 -2.16
CA TYR A 578 32.28 36.85 -3.36
C TYR A 578 33.53 36.69 -4.26
N ILE A 579 33.47 35.84 -5.30
CA ILE A 579 34.07 36.05 -6.65
C ILE A 579 33.64 34.89 -7.57
N ILE A 580 32.93 35.23 -8.66
CA ILE A 580 33.22 34.77 -10.02
C ILE A 580 33.23 36.05 -10.86
N LYS A 581 34.38 36.44 -11.40
CA LYS A 581 34.47 37.52 -12.39
C LYS A 581 34.65 36.89 -13.74
N ALA A 582 33.65 37.02 -14.61
CA ALA A 582 33.81 36.70 -16.02
C ALA A 582 34.96 37.53 -16.61
N SER A 583 35.96 36.89 -17.21
CA SER A 583 37.13 37.56 -17.77
C SER A 583 36.84 38.25 -19.10
N ASP A 584 37.59 39.31 -19.38
CA ASP A 584 37.53 40.20 -20.55
C ASP A 584 37.81 39.55 -21.93
N ASP A 585 38.00 38.22 -22.00
CA ASP A 585 38.46 37.50 -23.18
C ASP A 585 37.52 36.33 -23.53
N VAL A 586 37.27 36.16 -24.84
CA VAL A 586 36.43 35.12 -25.49
C VAL A 586 37.06 33.72 -25.38
N ALA A 587 37.53 33.34 -24.19
CA ALA A 587 38.19 32.09 -23.92
C ALA A 587 37.57 31.47 -22.67
N TYR A 588 37.26 30.16 -22.74
CA TYR A 588 36.89 29.34 -21.61
C TYR A 588 37.92 29.49 -20.47
N VAL A 589 37.59 30.32 -19.47
CA VAL A 589 38.36 30.50 -18.23
C VAL A 589 37.46 30.11 -17.06
N PRO A 590 37.45 28.83 -16.66
CA PRO A 590 36.67 28.36 -15.51
C PRO A 590 37.19 28.97 -14.21
N VAL A 591 36.27 29.45 -13.38
CA VAL A 591 36.49 29.87 -12.00
C VAL A 591 35.87 28.81 -11.09
N ASP A 592 36.73 28.12 -10.34
CA ASP A 592 36.29 27.09 -9.41
C ASP A 592 35.70 27.72 -8.13
N PHE A 593 34.60 27.15 -7.63
CA PHE A 593 34.00 27.51 -6.36
C PHE A 593 33.91 26.29 -5.42
N ASN A 594 33.81 26.58 -4.13
CA ASN A 594 33.56 25.59 -3.09
C ASN A 594 32.74 26.24 -1.95
N VAL A 595 31.56 25.70 -1.68
CA VAL A 595 30.68 26.08 -0.55
C VAL A 595 30.50 24.88 0.35
N ARG A 596 30.78 25.05 1.64
CA ARG A 596 30.79 23.97 2.64
C ARG A 596 29.83 24.31 3.77
N PHE A 597 28.92 23.41 4.06
CA PHE A 597 28.03 23.47 5.22
C PHE A 597 28.24 22.27 6.11
N VAL A 598 28.17 22.44 7.44
CA VAL A 598 28.17 21.34 8.41
C VAL A 598 26.83 21.37 9.13
N ALA A 599 26.03 20.32 8.94
CA ALA A 599 24.73 20.18 9.58
C ALA A 599 24.92 20.17 11.11
N ARG A 600 24.19 21.04 11.81
CA ARG A 600 24.27 21.14 13.28
C ARG A 600 23.19 20.35 14.00
N TYR A 601 22.12 20.02 13.29
CA TYR A 601 20.94 19.31 13.78
C TYR A 601 20.54 18.24 12.77
N ARG A 602 19.74 17.27 13.22
CA ARG A 602 19.20 16.23 12.36
C ARG A 602 17.96 16.81 11.72
N ASP A 603 17.92 16.84 10.40
CA ASP A 603 16.77 17.37 9.67
C ASP A 603 16.30 16.39 8.61
N LEU A 604 15.09 15.87 8.78
CA LEU A 604 14.55 14.72 8.06
C LEU A 604 13.59 15.18 6.95
N GLY A 605 14.05 15.06 5.70
CA GLY A 605 13.24 15.35 4.52
C GLY A 605 13.33 16.79 4.05
N ASP A 606 14.41 17.49 4.42
CA ASP A 606 14.63 18.84 3.99
C ASP A 606 15.08 18.94 2.53
N ALA A 607 14.54 19.95 1.85
CA ALA A 607 14.97 20.35 0.53
C ALA A 607 16.08 21.38 0.68
N VAL A 608 17.34 21.00 0.38
CA VAL A 608 18.47 21.93 0.34
C VAL A 608 18.68 22.39 -1.09
N GLN A 609 18.73 23.70 -1.32
CA GLN A 609 18.90 24.30 -2.63
C GLN A 609 20.26 24.99 -2.75
N VAL A 610 21.01 24.70 -3.81
CA VAL A 610 22.20 25.48 -4.21
C VAL A 610 21.74 26.61 -5.12
N ARG A 611 22.01 27.88 -4.75
CA ARG A 611 21.62 29.05 -5.54
C ARG A 611 22.84 29.76 -6.13
N LEU A 612 22.80 30.10 -7.41
CA LEU A 612 23.69 31.09 -8.04
C LEU A 612 22.96 32.43 -8.10
N VAL A 613 23.45 33.46 -7.41
CA VAL A 613 22.78 34.76 -7.27
C VAL A 613 23.64 35.88 -7.86
N GLU A 614 23.04 36.70 -8.72
CA GLU A 614 23.70 37.86 -9.33
C GLU A 614 23.86 39.03 -8.34
N MET A 615 25.02 39.69 -8.36
CA MET A 615 25.35 40.78 -7.42
C MET A 615 25.50 42.17 -8.06
N ALA A 616 25.51 42.31 -9.39
CA ALA A 616 25.70 43.59 -10.06
C ALA A 616 24.89 43.71 -11.35
N ASP A 617 24.38 44.92 -11.62
CA ASP A 617 23.63 45.26 -12.84
C ASP A 617 24.61 45.36 -14.02
N GLN A 618 24.88 44.24 -14.66
CA GLN A 618 25.57 44.15 -15.96
C GLN A 618 24.77 43.20 -16.86
N PRO A 619 24.29 43.64 -18.04
CA PRO A 619 23.46 42.82 -18.94
C PRO A 619 24.26 41.75 -19.70
N SER A 620 25.15 41.02 -19.02
CA SER A 620 25.91 39.90 -19.59
C SER A 620 25.11 38.60 -19.45
N ARG A 621 24.63 38.12 -20.59
CA ARG A 621 23.91 36.86 -20.74
C ARG A 621 24.91 35.73 -21.00
N ASP A 622 24.55 34.52 -20.59
CA ASP A 622 25.22 33.23 -20.88
C ASP A 622 26.36 32.83 -19.92
N ILE A 623 26.01 32.51 -18.66
CA ILE A 623 26.91 31.83 -17.70
C ILE A 623 26.84 30.33 -17.93
N PHE A 624 27.96 29.64 -17.77
CA PHE A 624 28.02 28.19 -17.84
C PHE A 624 28.51 27.62 -16.51
N LEU A 625 27.80 26.60 -16.00
CA LEU A 625 28.22 25.78 -14.87
C LEU A 625 28.81 24.46 -15.41
N ASP A 626 30.02 24.12 -14.98
CA ASP A 626 30.78 22.96 -15.44
C ASP A 626 31.49 22.28 -14.25
N HIS A 627 31.88 21.00 -14.40
CA HIS A 627 32.60 20.20 -13.40
C HIS A 627 32.06 20.26 -11.96
N PHE A 628 30.75 20.46 -11.78
CA PHE A 628 30.17 20.54 -10.44
C PHE A 628 30.02 19.17 -9.78
N SER A 629 30.15 19.14 -8.46
CA SER A 629 29.93 17.96 -7.63
C SER A 629 29.36 18.34 -6.26
N VAL A 630 28.57 17.43 -5.71
CA VAL A 630 28.09 17.46 -4.33
C VAL A 630 28.71 16.27 -3.61
N THR A 631 29.30 16.50 -2.44
CA THR A 631 29.85 15.43 -1.60
C THR A 631 29.36 15.58 -0.16
N GLY A 632 28.99 14.45 0.46
CA GLY A 632 28.29 14.40 1.75
C GLY A 632 26.77 14.55 1.59
N GLY A 633 26.01 13.81 2.42
CA GLY A 633 24.56 13.65 2.39
C GLY A 633 24.15 12.26 1.93
N ASN A 634 23.50 11.48 2.81
CA ASN A 634 22.77 10.27 2.44
C ASN A 634 21.42 10.72 1.82
N PHE A 635 21.39 10.91 0.50
CA PHE A 635 20.20 11.35 -0.25
C PHE A 635 19.37 10.18 -0.83
N ASP A 636 19.43 9.01 -0.19
CA ASP A 636 18.50 7.93 -0.47
C ASP A 636 17.22 8.19 0.32
N ALA A 637 16.18 8.74 -0.33
CA ALA A 637 14.83 8.58 0.17
C ALA A 637 14.44 7.13 -0.12
N THR A 638 14.54 6.27 0.89
CA THR A 638 13.89 4.96 0.81
C THR A 638 12.36 5.19 0.84
N PRO A 639 11.53 4.38 0.16
CA PRO A 639 10.07 4.51 0.24
C PRO A 639 9.51 4.50 1.67
N SER A 640 10.26 3.97 2.64
CA SER A 640 9.96 4.06 4.08
C SER A 640 10.02 5.49 4.66
N ASP A 641 10.65 6.45 3.99
CA ASP A 641 10.78 7.85 4.46
C ASP A 641 9.62 8.76 4.01
N LEU A 642 8.69 8.26 3.17
CA LEU A 642 7.52 8.97 2.63
C LEU A 642 6.20 8.54 3.29
N SER A 643 6.23 8.17 4.58
CA SER A 643 5.03 7.82 5.35
C SER A 643 4.42 9.02 6.08
N ALA A 644 3.21 8.84 6.62
CA ALA A 644 2.63 9.81 7.53
C ALA A 644 3.55 10.02 8.76
N PRO A 645 3.78 11.27 9.20
CA PRO A 645 4.55 11.52 10.41
C PRO A 645 3.79 11.00 11.64
N PRO A 646 4.48 10.61 12.72
CA PRO A 646 3.85 10.29 13.99
C PRO A 646 2.89 11.40 14.43
N GLY A 647 1.68 11.03 14.85
CA GLY A 647 0.63 11.98 15.23
C GLY A 647 -0.07 12.68 14.06
N ALA A 648 0.17 12.28 12.80
CA ALA A 648 -0.67 12.73 11.69
C ALA A 648 -2.14 12.30 11.88
N THR A 649 -3.07 13.08 11.31
CA THR A 649 -4.49 12.78 11.48
C THR A 649 -4.99 11.70 10.53
N PHE A 650 -5.92 10.88 11.00
CA PHE A 650 -6.66 9.90 10.20
C PHE A 650 -7.37 10.55 8.99
N PRO A 651 -7.40 9.93 7.80
CA PRO A 651 -6.85 8.60 7.46
C PRO A 651 -5.37 8.58 7.05
N TRP A 652 -4.66 9.71 7.07
CA TRP A 652 -3.24 9.70 6.71
C TRP A 652 -2.39 9.09 7.83
N GLY A 653 -2.65 9.49 9.07
CA GLY A 653 -2.10 8.86 10.28
C GLY A 653 -3.19 8.23 11.15
N ASP A 654 -2.95 8.19 12.45
CA ASP A 654 -3.76 7.48 13.44
C ASP A 654 -4.49 8.40 14.44
N GLN A 655 -4.11 9.68 14.50
CA GLN A 655 -4.72 10.65 15.40
C GLN A 655 -6.12 11.08 14.90
N PHE A 656 -7.12 11.12 15.78
CA PHE A 656 -8.46 11.54 15.40
C PHE A 656 -8.49 13.05 15.06
N PRO A 657 -8.87 13.46 13.83
CA PRO A 657 -8.93 14.87 13.48
C PRO A 657 -10.11 15.59 14.17
N PHE A 658 -9.80 16.61 14.96
CA PHE A 658 -10.77 17.50 15.59
C PHE A 658 -10.29 18.95 15.48
N GLY A 659 -11.03 19.80 14.76
CA GLY A 659 -10.59 21.17 14.49
C GLY A 659 -11.67 22.16 14.11
N PHE A 660 -11.29 23.43 14.03
CA PHE A 660 -12.19 24.56 13.79
C PHE A 660 -11.73 25.41 12.61
N TYR A 661 -12.68 25.88 11.80
CA TYR A 661 -12.38 26.81 10.71
C TYR A 661 -11.98 28.19 11.25
N SER A 662 -10.82 28.68 10.84
CA SER A 662 -10.43 30.09 11.00
C SER A 662 -10.34 30.62 12.45
N THR A 663 -9.80 29.84 13.39
CA THR A 663 -9.53 30.30 14.77
C THR A 663 -8.54 31.45 14.80
N SER A 664 -8.72 32.40 15.72
CA SER A 664 -7.69 33.42 15.98
C SER A 664 -6.43 32.78 16.60
N GLU A 665 -5.32 33.52 16.69
CA GLU A 665 -4.10 33.02 17.33
C GLU A 665 -4.34 32.58 18.80
N ALA A 666 -5.00 33.43 19.59
CA ALA A 666 -5.33 33.12 20.97
C ALA A 666 -6.30 31.93 21.11
N ASP A 667 -7.23 31.80 20.17
CA ASP A 667 -8.17 30.66 20.15
C ASP A 667 -7.47 29.36 19.72
N SER A 668 -6.46 29.45 18.85
CA SER A 668 -5.70 28.27 18.40
C SER A 668 -4.91 27.65 19.54
N ASP A 669 -4.26 28.47 20.37
CA ASP A 669 -3.61 28.00 21.61
C ASP A 669 -4.61 27.37 22.57
N TYR A 670 -5.79 27.97 22.70
CA TYR A 670 -6.83 27.48 23.58
C TYR A 670 -7.38 26.13 23.13
N VAL A 671 -7.73 25.96 21.85
CA VAL A 671 -8.33 24.69 21.37
C VAL A 671 -7.34 23.53 21.43
N LEU A 672 -6.06 23.75 21.09
CA LEU A 672 -5.03 22.71 21.15
C LEU A 672 -4.81 22.22 22.58
N ALA A 673 -4.86 23.13 23.57
CA ALA A 673 -4.75 22.78 24.98
C ALA A 673 -5.96 21.99 25.53
N HIS A 674 -7.06 21.89 24.77
CA HIS A 674 -8.30 21.23 25.17
C HIS A 674 -8.73 20.15 24.16
N GLY A 675 -7.75 19.44 23.59
CA GLY A 675 -7.99 18.21 22.82
C GLY A 675 -8.27 18.39 21.33
N ALA A 676 -8.20 19.61 20.77
CA ALA A 676 -8.18 19.77 19.31
C ALA A 676 -6.83 19.27 18.77
N THR A 677 -6.86 18.52 17.67
CA THR A 677 -5.69 17.86 17.08
C THR A 677 -5.25 18.52 15.77
N VAL A 678 -6.07 19.42 15.22
CA VAL A 678 -5.78 20.08 13.95
C VAL A 678 -6.29 21.52 13.92
N LEU A 679 -5.49 22.41 13.32
CA LEU A 679 -5.89 23.79 13.04
C LEU A 679 -6.40 23.94 11.60
N GLY A 680 -7.39 24.82 11.43
CA GLY A 680 -7.93 25.16 10.13
C GLY A 680 -9.05 24.24 9.64
N PRO A 681 -9.49 24.44 8.40
CA PRO A 681 -8.87 25.29 7.38
C PRO A 681 -9.16 26.79 7.55
N TYR A 682 -8.40 27.61 6.82
CA TYR A 682 -8.48 29.07 6.82
C TYR A 682 -8.76 29.61 5.42
N TYR A 683 -9.58 30.64 5.32
CA TYR A 683 -9.88 31.29 4.05
C TYR A 683 -8.92 32.45 3.72
N GLY A 684 -8.55 32.55 2.45
CA GLY A 684 -7.87 33.72 1.88
C GLY A 684 -6.52 34.03 2.54
N SER A 685 -6.24 35.32 2.72
CA SER A 685 -4.93 35.81 3.17
C SER A 685 -4.54 35.46 4.60
N ALA A 686 -5.43 34.85 5.39
CA ALA A 686 -5.13 34.43 6.75
C ALA A 686 -4.33 33.11 6.81
N GLN A 687 -4.43 32.28 5.77
CA GLN A 687 -3.86 30.94 5.75
C GLN A 687 -2.33 30.88 5.98
N PRO A 688 -1.48 31.71 5.34
CA PRO A 688 -0.02 31.64 5.58
C PRO A 688 0.39 31.90 7.03
N ALA A 689 -0.24 32.91 7.68
CA ALA A 689 0.05 33.24 9.08
C ALA A 689 -0.38 32.10 10.02
N SER A 690 -1.52 31.48 9.75
CA SER A 690 -2.04 30.37 10.55
C SER A 690 -1.27 29.06 10.36
N LEU A 691 -0.74 28.80 9.17
CA LEU A 691 0.18 27.68 8.95
C LEU A 691 1.49 27.87 9.72
N THR A 692 2.02 29.10 9.72
CA THR A 692 3.21 29.46 10.52
C THR A 692 2.95 29.25 12.02
N LEU A 693 1.76 29.65 12.49
CA LEU A 693 1.35 29.40 13.87
C LEU A 693 1.28 27.90 14.18
N ALA A 694 0.63 27.10 13.33
CA ALA A 694 0.54 25.65 13.51
C ALA A 694 1.93 25.00 13.62
N ALA A 695 2.86 25.36 12.73
CA ALA A 695 4.24 24.89 12.79
C ALA A 695 4.94 25.28 14.11
N SER A 696 4.74 26.52 14.58
CA SER A 696 5.33 26.97 15.86
C SER A 696 4.78 26.25 17.10
N LYS A 697 3.63 25.58 16.96
CA LYS A 697 2.94 24.83 18.01
C LYS A 697 3.03 23.32 17.80
N ASP A 698 3.80 22.89 16.81
CA ASP A 698 3.91 21.49 16.40
C ASP A 698 2.58 20.82 15.98
N ALA A 699 1.56 21.61 15.65
CA ALA A 699 0.19 21.15 15.39
C ALA A 699 -0.05 20.78 13.93
N ASN A 700 -0.96 19.82 13.69
CA ASN A 700 -1.44 19.48 12.36
C ASN A 700 -2.29 20.61 11.76
N TYR A 701 -2.37 20.66 10.43
CA TYR A 701 -3.04 21.72 9.69
C TYR A 701 -3.85 21.20 8.49
N PHE A 702 -5.10 21.64 8.37
CA PHE A 702 -5.93 21.45 7.18
C PHE A 702 -5.74 22.62 6.21
N TYR A 703 -5.15 22.35 5.05
CA TYR A 703 -4.75 23.39 4.10
C TYR A 703 -5.79 23.60 3.00
N LYS A 704 -6.26 24.83 2.84
CA LYS A 704 -7.22 25.22 1.80
C LYS A 704 -6.51 25.43 0.47
N VAL A 705 -6.78 24.57 -0.51
CA VAL A 705 -6.25 24.67 -1.87
C VAL A 705 -7.27 25.35 -2.78
N THR A 706 -7.02 26.59 -3.20
CA THR A 706 -7.87 27.26 -4.20
C THR A 706 -6.99 27.75 -5.34
N PRO A 707 -7.03 27.10 -6.52
CA PRO A 707 -6.31 27.53 -7.71
C PRO A 707 -6.64 28.99 -8.06
N GLU A 708 -5.64 29.78 -8.46
CA GLU A 708 -5.80 31.21 -8.77
C GLU A 708 -6.90 31.46 -9.81
N CYS A 709 -6.98 30.65 -10.88
CA CYS A 709 -8.03 30.73 -11.89
C CYS A 709 -9.45 30.49 -11.35
N MET A 710 -9.56 29.95 -10.13
CA MET A 710 -10.82 29.69 -9.46
C MET A 710 -11.06 30.59 -8.24
N GLN A 711 -10.17 31.54 -7.95
CA GLN A 711 -10.36 32.51 -6.87
C GLN A 711 -11.62 33.35 -7.10
N GLY A 712 -12.48 33.42 -6.08
CA GLY A 712 -13.75 34.15 -6.14
C GLY A 712 -14.82 33.52 -7.05
N VAL A 713 -14.54 32.38 -7.69
CA VAL A 713 -15.54 31.62 -8.46
C VAL A 713 -16.51 30.96 -7.49
N ASN A 714 -17.81 31.18 -7.71
CA ASN A 714 -18.90 30.58 -6.94
C ASN A 714 -20.07 30.24 -7.89
N ALA A 715 -21.17 29.71 -7.34
CA ALA A 715 -22.33 29.32 -8.13
C ALA A 715 -22.87 30.43 -9.07
N ALA A 716 -22.83 31.70 -8.64
CA ALA A 716 -23.29 32.83 -9.46
C ALA A 716 -22.34 33.11 -10.64
N VAL A 717 -21.04 32.91 -10.45
CA VAL A 717 -20.03 33.04 -11.52
C VAL A 717 -20.22 31.91 -12.54
N PHE A 718 -20.34 30.66 -12.09
CA PHE A 718 -20.62 29.51 -12.97
C PHE A 718 -21.93 29.66 -13.77
N ASP A 719 -22.93 30.32 -13.21
CA ASP A 719 -24.22 30.53 -13.86
C ASP A 719 -24.23 31.72 -14.84
N THR A 720 -23.13 32.46 -14.97
CA THR A 720 -23.03 33.58 -15.91
C THR A 720 -23.15 33.07 -17.36
N PRO A 721 -24.08 33.58 -18.18
CA PRO A 721 -24.23 33.14 -19.56
C PRO A 721 -22.94 33.30 -20.36
N GLY A 722 -22.45 32.20 -20.93
CA GLY A 722 -21.19 32.19 -21.69
C GLY A 722 -19.94 32.11 -20.82
N TYR A 723 -20.06 31.80 -19.52
CA TYR A 723 -18.91 31.40 -18.71
C TYR A 723 -18.22 30.19 -19.35
N VAL A 724 -16.90 30.31 -19.50
CA VAL A 724 -16.02 29.25 -20.02
C VAL A 724 -15.09 28.89 -18.88
N LEU A 725 -15.05 27.61 -18.53
CA LEU A 725 -14.12 27.09 -17.55
C LEU A 725 -12.67 27.33 -18.03
N PRO A 726 -11.72 27.67 -17.14
CA PRO A 726 -10.29 27.67 -17.47
C PRO A 726 -9.86 26.35 -18.12
N SER A 727 -8.82 26.40 -18.96
CA SER A 727 -8.31 25.18 -19.60
C SER A 727 -7.72 24.21 -18.57
N ASP A 728 -7.70 22.92 -18.87
CA ASP A 728 -7.12 21.90 -17.98
C ASP A 728 -5.67 22.24 -17.60
N ALA A 729 -4.87 22.70 -18.57
CA ALA A 729 -3.50 23.15 -18.33
C ALA A 729 -3.42 24.32 -17.32
N THR A 730 -4.36 25.26 -17.39
CA THR A 730 -4.45 26.37 -16.43
C THR A 730 -4.86 25.88 -15.05
N ILE A 731 -5.87 25.01 -14.97
CA ILE A 731 -6.34 24.44 -13.70
C ILE A 731 -5.19 23.69 -13.02
N VAL A 732 -4.48 22.83 -13.77
CA VAL A 732 -3.32 22.09 -13.27
C VAL A 732 -2.25 23.06 -12.78
N ALA A 733 -1.81 24.01 -13.61
CA ALA A 733 -0.75 24.95 -13.24
C ALA A 733 -1.08 25.73 -11.96
N ASP A 734 -2.30 26.25 -11.85
CA ASP A 734 -2.71 27.04 -10.69
C ASP A 734 -2.95 26.17 -9.44
N THR A 735 -3.34 24.89 -9.60
CA THR A 735 -3.37 23.93 -8.49
C THR A 735 -1.96 23.66 -7.96
N LEU A 736 -0.99 23.44 -8.83
CA LEU A 736 0.40 23.18 -8.43
C LEU A 736 1.02 24.41 -7.76
N GLU A 737 0.74 25.59 -8.29
CA GLU A 737 1.16 26.86 -7.70
C GLU A 737 0.59 27.05 -6.29
N ALA A 738 -0.68 26.67 -6.07
CA ALA A 738 -1.34 26.82 -4.77
C ALA A 738 -0.75 25.91 -3.66
N ILE A 739 -0.05 24.83 -4.01
CA ILE A 739 0.57 23.90 -3.05
C ILE A 739 2.10 23.99 -3.01
N LYS A 740 2.73 24.75 -3.91
CA LYS A 740 4.17 24.68 -4.17
C LYS A 740 5.04 24.85 -2.92
N ASP A 741 4.63 25.75 -2.02
CA ASP A 741 5.39 26.13 -0.81
C ASP A 741 5.09 25.19 0.37
N VAL A 742 4.04 24.36 0.27
CA VAL A 742 3.51 23.60 1.41
C VAL A 742 3.42 22.10 1.16
N LYS A 743 3.60 21.64 -0.08
CA LYS A 743 3.49 20.21 -0.44
C LYS A 743 4.49 19.31 0.27
N TYR A 744 5.63 19.83 0.73
CA TYR A 744 6.59 19.05 1.53
C TYR A 744 6.38 19.19 3.05
N SER A 745 5.50 20.10 3.49
CA SER A 745 5.22 20.28 4.92
C SER A 745 4.48 19.07 5.47
N LYS A 746 5.11 18.38 6.42
CA LYS A 746 4.54 17.27 7.21
C LYS A 746 3.42 17.74 8.15
N LYS A 747 3.29 19.05 8.39
CA LYS A 747 2.20 19.62 9.20
C LYS A 747 0.91 19.79 8.42
N VAL A 748 0.96 19.86 7.10
CA VAL A 748 -0.26 19.80 6.28
C VAL A 748 -0.67 18.33 6.18
N VAL A 749 -1.80 17.98 6.79
CA VAL A 749 -2.27 16.58 6.90
C VAL A 749 -3.48 16.28 6.00
N MET A 750 -4.11 17.31 5.43
CA MET A 750 -5.26 17.19 4.54
C MET A 750 -5.36 18.39 3.61
N TRP A 751 -5.81 18.13 2.38
CA TRP A 751 -6.12 19.16 1.38
C TRP A 751 -7.62 19.45 1.35
N ASP A 752 -8.01 20.68 1.67
CA ASP A 752 -9.39 21.17 1.51
C ASP A 752 -9.52 21.97 0.21
N LEU A 753 -10.01 21.32 -0.84
CA LEU A 753 -10.11 21.85 -2.19
C LEU A 753 -11.26 22.86 -2.31
N GLY A 754 -10.95 24.05 -2.80
CA GLY A 754 -11.90 25.07 -3.21
C GLY A 754 -12.01 25.16 -4.75
N PRO A 755 -13.03 25.84 -5.30
CA PRO A 755 -14.19 26.39 -4.60
C PRO A 755 -15.06 25.30 -3.97
N GLU A 756 -15.64 25.59 -2.81
CA GLU A 756 -16.53 24.67 -2.10
C GLU A 756 -17.90 24.55 -2.79
N GLU A 757 -18.71 23.58 -2.35
CA GLU A 757 -20.12 23.43 -2.75
C GLU A 757 -20.37 23.16 -4.25
N LEU A 758 -19.38 22.61 -4.96
CA LEU A 758 -19.48 22.29 -6.39
C LEU A 758 -20.70 21.41 -6.70
N ARG A 759 -21.45 21.78 -7.73
CA ARG A 759 -22.77 21.25 -8.04
C ARG A 759 -22.65 20.02 -8.95
N PRO A 760 -23.04 18.82 -8.49
CA PRO A 760 -22.84 17.58 -9.23
C PRO A 760 -23.67 17.45 -10.52
N TRP A 761 -24.64 18.33 -10.74
CA TRP A 761 -25.40 18.43 -11.99
C TRP A 761 -24.79 19.39 -13.03
N ARG A 762 -23.65 20.03 -12.72
CA ARG A 762 -22.93 20.94 -13.62
C ARG A 762 -21.66 20.28 -14.12
N VAL A 763 -21.64 19.93 -15.40
CA VAL A 763 -20.50 19.25 -16.04
C VAL A 763 -19.19 20.03 -15.87
N ALA A 764 -19.21 21.36 -16.00
CA ALA A 764 -18.01 22.18 -15.85
C ALA A 764 -17.43 22.15 -14.41
N GLU A 765 -18.30 22.12 -13.40
CA GLU A 765 -17.87 22.04 -11.99
C GLU A 765 -17.28 20.66 -11.68
N MET A 766 -17.86 19.59 -12.22
CA MET A 766 -17.34 18.24 -12.07
C MET A 766 -16.04 18.00 -12.84
N HIS A 767 -15.91 18.60 -14.02
CA HIS A 767 -14.67 18.58 -14.80
C HIS A 767 -13.56 19.28 -14.04
N TYR A 768 -13.81 20.45 -13.47
CA TYR A 768 -12.87 21.14 -12.60
C TYR A 768 -12.43 20.27 -11.41
N LEU A 769 -13.40 19.71 -10.67
CA LEU A 769 -13.12 18.87 -9.50
C LEU A 769 -12.21 17.69 -9.88
N ASN A 770 -12.48 17.04 -11.01
CA ASN A 770 -11.65 15.97 -11.53
C ASN A 770 -10.21 16.42 -11.83
N VAL A 771 -10.05 17.51 -12.60
CA VAL A 771 -8.72 17.99 -13.02
C VAL A 771 -7.90 18.45 -11.81
N ALA A 772 -8.48 19.24 -10.91
CA ALA A 772 -7.77 19.77 -9.75
C ALA A 772 -7.40 18.68 -8.73
N SER A 773 -8.32 17.74 -8.43
CA SER A 773 -8.02 16.62 -7.52
C SER A 773 -6.99 15.66 -8.12
N SER A 774 -7.01 15.41 -9.43
CA SER A 774 -6.00 14.60 -10.11
C SER A 774 -4.62 15.26 -10.08
N ALA A 775 -4.56 16.58 -10.29
CA ALA A 775 -3.32 17.34 -10.20
C ALA A 775 -2.72 17.29 -8.78
N LEU A 776 -3.57 17.44 -7.75
CA LEU A 776 -3.15 17.29 -6.35
C LEU A 776 -2.60 15.88 -6.09
N ARG A 777 -3.34 14.82 -6.43
CA ARG A 777 -2.89 13.44 -6.19
C ARG A 777 -1.57 13.11 -6.87
N ALA A 778 -1.38 13.57 -8.11
CA ALA A 778 -0.16 13.30 -8.86
C ALA A 778 1.07 14.06 -8.35
N ASN A 779 0.90 15.09 -7.50
CA ASN A 779 1.97 16.00 -7.09
C ASN A 779 2.11 16.14 -5.57
N ASP A 780 1.34 15.37 -4.80
CA ASP A 780 1.51 15.25 -3.36
C ASP A 780 2.48 14.11 -3.05
N PRO A 781 3.71 14.39 -2.56
CA PRO A 781 4.70 13.36 -2.27
C PRO A 781 4.27 12.39 -1.16
N TYR A 782 3.27 12.75 -0.35
CA TYR A 782 2.83 11.95 0.79
C TYR A 782 1.46 11.27 0.61
N GLY A 783 0.78 11.49 -0.52
CA GLY A 783 -0.53 10.91 -0.79
C GLY A 783 -1.62 11.28 0.23
N ARG A 784 -1.64 12.54 0.70
CA ARG A 784 -2.60 12.98 1.74
C ARG A 784 -4.03 13.04 1.22
N PRO A 785 -5.01 12.87 2.12
CA PRO A 785 -6.41 12.90 1.77
C PRO A 785 -6.87 14.26 1.19
N ILE A 786 -7.76 14.19 0.20
CA ILE A 786 -8.45 15.34 -0.38
C ILE A 786 -9.89 15.42 0.11
N PHE A 787 -10.28 16.59 0.57
CA PHE A 787 -11.61 16.94 1.06
C PHE A 787 -12.14 18.16 0.29
N MET A 788 -13.47 18.27 0.17
CA MET A 788 -14.16 19.50 -0.22
C MET A 788 -15.46 19.57 0.57
N TYR A 789 -15.76 20.73 1.16
CA TYR A 789 -17.02 20.94 1.87
C TYR A 789 -18.24 20.78 0.95
N GLU A 790 -19.19 19.96 1.41
CA GLU A 790 -20.47 19.68 0.75
C GLU A 790 -21.67 20.29 1.50
N PRO A 791 -22.62 20.95 0.82
CA PRO A 791 -23.77 21.58 1.45
C PRO A 791 -24.66 20.61 2.24
N GLY A 792 -25.26 21.10 3.32
CA GLY A 792 -26.08 20.27 4.19
C GLY A 792 -27.37 19.70 3.59
N ASN A 793 -27.77 20.11 2.39
CA ASN A 793 -28.93 19.52 1.67
C ASN A 793 -28.54 18.40 0.69
N ARG A 794 -27.26 18.02 0.61
CA ARG A 794 -26.81 16.93 -0.26
C ARG A 794 -27.42 15.59 0.16
N THR A 795 -27.83 14.82 -0.84
CA THR A 795 -28.34 13.44 -0.69
C THR A 795 -27.26 12.45 -1.13
N VAL A 796 -27.49 11.16 -0.86
CA VAL A 796 -26.68 10.05 -1.41
C VAL A 796 -26.38 10.26 -2.90
N ASP A 797 -27.41 10.45 -3.74
CA ASP A 797 -27.25 10.66 -5.19
C ASP A 797 -26.36 11.84 -5.59
N SER A 798 -26.32 12.89 -4.76
CA SER A 798 -25.49 14.07 -5.02
C SER A 798 -24.05 13.83 -4.60
N LEU A 799 -23.85 13.27 -3.40
CA LEU A 799 -22.52 12.96 -2.85
C LEU A 799 -21.83 11.87 -3.70
N SER A 800 -22.56 10.86 -4.17
CA SER A 800 -22.03 9.80 -5.03
C SER A 800 -21.41 10.28 -6.34
N LYS A 801 -21.63 11.55 -6.72
CA LYS A 801 -21.06 12.17 -7.93
C LYS A 801 -19.79 12.96 -7.66
N THR A 802 -19.63 13.52 -6.47
CA THR A 802 -18.42 14.28 -6.08
C THR A 802 -17.40 13.40 -5.38
N LEU A 803 -17.87 12.42 -4.61
CA LEU A 803 -17.02 11.51 -3.83
C LEU A 803 -15.97 10.70 -4.64
N PRO A 804 -16.19 10.31 -5.91
CA PRO A 804 -15.13 9.66 -6.70
C PRO A 804 -13.83 10.48 -6.80
N PHE A 805 -13.91 11.80 -6.63
CA PHE A 805 -12.76 12.71 -6.70
C PHE A 805 -12.18 13.05 -5.32
N LEU A 806 -12.83 12.67 -4.23
CA LEU A 806 -12.47 13.04 -2.86
C LEU A 806 -12.16 11.80 -2.01
N ASP A 807 -11.38 11.95 -0.96
CA ASP A 807 -11.01 10.88 -0.02
C ASP A 807 -11.80 10.99 1.29
N LEU A 808 -12.31 12.20 1.60
CA LEU A 808 -13.28 12.41 2.68
C LEU A 808 -14.62 12.87 2.12
N CYS A 809 -15.70 12.34 2.70
CA CYS A 809 -17.05 12.84 2.51
C CYS A 809 -17.41 13.68 3.74
N GLY A 810 -17.33 15.01 3.64
CA GLY A 810 -17.73 15.89 4.72
C GLY A 810 -18.86 16.82 4.30
N LYS A 811 -20.07 16.46 4.69
CA LYS A 811 -21.28 17.20 4.40
C LYS A 811 -21.67 18.05 5.61
N GLY A 812 -22.09 19.28 5.34
CA GLY A 812 -22.63 20.18 6.36
C GLY A 812 -23.75 19.51 7.16
N THR A 813 -23.49 19.33 8.45
CA THR A 813 -24.43 18.81 9.43
C THR A 813 -24.96 19.97 10.29
N TYR A 814 -25.35 21.04 9.59
CA TYR A 814 -25.62 22.33 10.21
C TYR A 814 -27.01 22.41 10.85
N LEU A 815 -27.03 22.86 12.10
CA LEU A 815 -28.21 23.02 12.96
C LEU A 815 -28.31 24.48 13.45
N PRO A 816 -28.78 25.41 12.60
CA PRO A 816 -28.87 26.82 12.98
C PRO A 816 -29.78 27.03 14.20
N THR A 817 -29.30 27.83 15.16
CA THR A 817 -29.96 28.08 16.45
C THR A 817 -30.72 29.40 16.52
N ASP A 818 -30.64 30.23 15.47
CA ASP A 818 -31.17 31.60 15.37
C ASP A 818 -32.64 31.70 14.92
N GLY A 819 -33.41 30.62 15.05
CA GLY A 819 -34.86 30.62 14.82
C GLY A 819 -35.37 29.70 13.71
N ASN A 820 -34.56 28.76 13.23
CA ASN A 820 -34.99 27.69 12.33
C ASN A 820 -35.61 26.51 13.10
N ASP A 821 -36.56 25.80 12.48
CA ASP A 821 -37.26 24.63 13.05
C ASP A 821 -36.29 23.48 13.39
N ARG A 822 -35.10 23.44 12.77
CA ARG A 822 -34.07 22.40 13.00
C ARG A 822 -33.45 22.43 14.40
N LYS A 823 -33.48 23.56 15.13
CA LYS A 823 -32.85 23.69 16.46
C LYS A 823 -33.31 22.60 17.44
N TYR A 824 -34.61 22.27 17.42
CA TYR A 824 -35.20 21.25 18.27
C TYR A 824 -35.35 19.89 17.58
N ASN A 825 -35.02 19.81 16.28
CA ASN A 825 -35.07 18.58 15.50
C ASN A 825 -33.66 18.04 15.21
N ARG A 826 -32.92 17.77 16.29
CA ARG A 826 -31.48 17.39 16.21
C ARG A 826 -31.24 15.98 15.68
N ILE A 827 -32.31 15.21 15.45
CA ILE A 827 -32.25 13.96 14.68
C ILE A 827 -31.78 14.17 13.23
N TRP A 828 -31.78 15.43 12.75
CA TRP A 828 -31.16 15.83 11.49
C TRP A 828 -29.69 15.38 11.37
N VAL A 829 -28.92 15.35 12.46
CA VAL A 829 -27.52 14.88 12.44
C VAL A 829 -27.45 13.45 11.92
N ARG A 830 -28.34 12.59 12.41
CA ARG A 830 -28.43 11.20 11.96
C ARG A 830 -28.73 11.12 10.47
N TRP A 831 -29.75 11.84 9.99
CA TRP A 831 -30.07 11.86 8.56
C TRP A 831 -28.88 12.32 7.72
N SER A 832 -28.19 13.38 8.17
CA SER A 832 -27.02 13.95 7.49
C SER A 832 -25.91 12.92 7.34
N MET A 833 -25.53 12.26 8.43
CA MET A 833 -24.49 11.22 8.42
C MET A 833 -24.90 10.00 7.59
N GLU A 834 -26.18 9.61 7.62
CA GLU A 834 -26.70 8.55 6.75
C GLU A 834 -26.50 8.89 5.26
N GLN A 835 -26.53 10.16 4.85
CA GLN A 835 -26.24 10.53 3.46
C GLN A 835 -24.77 10.28 3.10
N GLU A 836 -23.84 10.65 3.98
CA GLU A 836 -22.39 10.41 3.78
C GLU A 836 -22.08 8.92 3.73
N ILE A 837 -22.51 8.17 4.74
CA ILE A 837 -22.21 6.74 4.89
C ILE A 837 -22.76 5.93 3.72
N ASN A 838 -24.00 6.22 3.31
CA ASN A 838 -24.60 5.51 2.18
C ASN A 838 -23.96 5.89 0.84
N ALA A 839 -23.47 7.13 0.67
CA ALA A 839 -22.72 7.50 -0.53
C ALA A 839 -21.35 6.80 -0.57
N ILE A 840 -20.62 6.77 0.53
CA ILE A 840 -19.36 6.03 0.69
C ILE A 840 -19.57 4.55 0.33
N ALA A 841 -20.58 3.91 0.93
CA ALA A 841 -20.91 2.51 0.66
C ALA A 841 -21.30 2.26 -0.81
N ALA A 842 -21.87 3.26 -1.50
CA ALA A 842 -22.33 3.13 -2.87
C ALA A 842 -21.23 3.31 -3.93
N VAL A 843 -20.22 4.18 -3.69
CA VAL A 843 -19.27 4.54 -4.77
C VAL A 843 -17.79 4.50 -4.39
N LYS A 844 -17.42 4.58 -3.11
CA LYS A 844 -16.01 4.65 -2.69
C LYS A 844 -15.88 4.21 -1.24
N THR A 845 -15.82 2.89 -1.01
CA THR A 845 -15.87 2.30 0.34
C THR A 845 -14.66 2.61 1.22
N ASN A 846 -13.55 3.06 0.63
CA ASN A 846 -12.36 3.53 1.33
C ASN A 846 -12.38 5.04 1.65
N ALA A 847 -13.41 5.78 1.22
CA ALA A 847 -13.57 7.17 1.62
C ALA A 847 -14.06 7.26 3.08
N VAL A 848 -13.68 8.36 3.75
CA VAL A 848 -13.89 8.53 5.18
C VAL A 848 -14.97 9.59 5.46
N PRO A 849 -15.97 9.31 6.33
CA PRO A 849 -16.98 10.30 6.71
C PRO A 849 -16.41 11.33 7.70
N LEU A 850 -16.62 12.61 7.41
CA LEU A 850 -16.15 13.75 8.22
C LEU A 850 -17.35 14.53 8.76
N ILE A 851 -17.46 14.66 10.08
CA ILE A 851 -18.56 15.36 10.73
C ILE A 851 -18.32 16.87 10.61
N VAL A 852 -19.06 17.55 9.72
CA VAL A 852 -18.93 19.01 9.56
C VAL A 852 -20.02 19.73 10.34
N LEU A 853 -19.70 20.25 11.52
CA LEU A 853 -20.65 20.89 12.45
C LEU A 853 -20.65 22.41 12.33
N TRP A 854 -21.61 23.05 13.00
CA TRP A 854 -21.89 24.47 12.88
C TRP A 854 -21.81 25.20 14.22
N MET A 855 -21.15 26.37 14.23
CA MET A 855 -21.22 27.40 15.28
C MET A 855 -21.08 28.78 14.64
N ALA A 856 -22.17 29.55 14.59
CA ALA A 856 -22.16 30.78 13.80
C ALA A 856 -23.25 31.80 14.14
N ALA A 857 -24.06 31.57 15.17
CA ALA A 857 -24.99 32.55 15.70
C ALA A 857 -25.17 32.36 17.20
N ASP A 858 -25.49 33.44 17.90
CA ASP A 858 -25.87 33.38 19.31
C ASP A 858 -27.14 32.53 19.49
N ALA A 859 -27.27 31.87 20.64
CA ALA A 859 -28.49 31.18 21.04
C ALA A 859 -29.62 32.19 21.29
N LEU A 860 -30.88 31.71 21.29
CA LEU A 860 -31.98 32.58 21.69
C LEU A 860 -31.85 32.91 23.19
N PRO A 861 -32.26 34.11 23.62
CA PRO A 861 -32.16 34.51 25.02
C PRO A 861 -32.77 33.50 25.99
N GLY A 862 -31.97 33.04 26.95
CA GLY A 862 -32.37 32.06 27.97
C GLY A 862 -32.09 30.60 27.61
N GLU A 863 -31.59 30.32 26.41
CA GLU A 863 -31.21 28.97 25.95
C GLU A 863 -29.70 28.71 25.97
N GLU A 864 -28.90 29.67 26.44
CA GLU A 864 -27.43 29.59 26.44
C GLU A 864 -26.94 28.36 27.23
N HIS A 865 -27.69 27.96 28.27
CA HIS A 865 -27.44 26.76 29.07
C HIS A 865 -27.60 25.44 28.32
N LEU A 866 -28.18 25.45 27.11
CA LEU A 866 -28.36 24.25 26.28
C LEU A 866 -27.19 24.02 25.31
N ILE A 867 -26.32 25.01 25.12
CA ILE A 867 -25.26 24.99 24.10
C ILE A 867 -24.31 23.79 24.31
N GLU A 868 -23.91 23.52 25.54
CA GLU A 868 -23.03 22.37 25.82
C GLU A 868 -23.72 21.04 25.48
N THR A 869 -24.97 20.85 25.93
CA THR A 869 -25.78 19.66 25.59
C THR A 869 -25.94 19.53 24.08
N TRP A 870 -26.11 20.64 23.37
CA TRP A 870 -26.20 20.68 21.93
C TRP A 870 -24.91 20.23 21.23
N CYS A 871 -23.77 20.82 21.59
CA CYS A 871 -22.48 20.46 21.01
C CYS A 871 -22.16 18.98 21.25
N ARG A 872 -22.40 18.51 22.48
CA ARG A 872 -22.16 17.13 22.88
C ARG A 872 -23.05 16.15 22.12
N HIS A 873 -24.35 16.41 22.04
CA HIS A 873 -25.30 15.58 21.29
C HIS A 873 -24.91 15.44 19.82
N ASP A 874 -24.63 16.55 19.13
CA ASP A 874 -24.39 16.52 17.69
C ASP A 874 -23.10 15.79 17.34
N THR A 875 -22.06 16.02 18.14
CA THR A 875 -20.77 15.37 17.93
C THR A 875 -20.90 13.86 18.17
N TYR A 876 -21.47 13.43 19.31
CA TYR A 876 -21.64 12.00 19.60
C TYR A 876 -22.63 11.31 18.67
N MET A 877 -23.70 11.98 18.21
CA MET A 877 -24.55 11.41 17.17
C MET A 877 -23.73 11.17 15.89
N GLY A 878 -22.90 12.12 15.47
CA GLY A 878 -22.00 11.96 14.33
C GLY A 878 -21.05 10.77 14.48
N LEU A 879 -20.42 10.64 15.66
CA LEU A 879 -19.50 9.56 16.00
C LEU A 879 -20.19 8.19 16.02
N ILE A 880 -21.36 8.09 16.66
CA ILE A 880 -22.18 6.87 16.73
C ILE A 880 -22.56 6.39 15.33
N MET A 881 -22.87 7.32 14.43
CA MET A 881 -23.19 7.00 13.04
C MET A 881 -21.97 6.52 12.25
N GLY A 882 -20.75 6.89 12.65
CA GLY A 882 -19.51 6.37 12.07
C GLY A 882 -18.54 7.44 11.58
N GLY A 883 -18.76 8.72 11.91
CA GLY A 883 -17.83 9.79 11.60
C GLY A 883 -16.44 9.54 12.20
N LYS A 884 -15.39 9.82 11.42
CA LYS A 884 -13.98 9.56 11.78
C LYS A 884 -13.16 10.83 11.94
N GLY A 885 -13.84 11.96 12.04
CA GLY A 885 -13.26 13.28 12.21
C GLY A 885 -14.34 14.32 12.47
N VAL A 886 -13.96 15.43 13.10
CA VAL A 886 -14.86 16.54 13.40
C VAL A 886 -14.23 17.84 12.90
N SER A 887 -14.97 18.57 12.08
CA SER A 887 -14.58 19.90 11.62
C SER A 887 -15.72 20.90 11.87
N ILE A 888 -15.45 21.94 12.65
CA ILE A 888 -16.48 22.89 13.07
C ILE A 888 -16.38 24.20 12.29
N TRP A 889 -17.44 24.53 11.57
CA TRP A 889 -17.60 25.83 10.92
C TRP A 889 -18.46 26.76 11.80
N SER A 890 -17.91 27.76 12.50
CA SER A 890 -16.55 28.27 12.39
C SER A 890 -15.96 28.69 13.74
N GLY A 891 -14.64 28.56 13.89
CA GLY A 891 -13.85 29.20 14.93
C GLY A 891 -13.57 30.69 14.72
N PHE A 892 -14.21 31.35 13.74
CA PHE A 892 -14.02 32.77 13.47
C PHE A 892 -14.78 33.66 14.48
N ARG A 893 -14.09 34.07 15.55
CA ARG A 893 -14.62 34.87 16.67
C ARG A 893 -15.27 36.20 16.27
N ASN A 894 -14.80 36.84 15.20
CA ASN A 894 -15.29 38.16 14.76
C ASN A 894 -16.52 38.08 13.84
N ARG A 895 -17.26 36.98 13.86
CA ARG A 895 -18.47 36.81 13.06
C ARG A 895 -19.57 37.78 13.51
N THR A 896 -20.26 38.39 12.55
CA THR A 896 -21.38 39.30 12.83
C THR A 896 -22.58 38.49 13.34
N GLY A 897 -23.12 38.85 14.52
CA GLY A 897 -24.29 38.16 15.10
C GLY A 897 -23.95 36.94 15.96
N PHE A 898 -22.67 36.75 16.29
CA PHE A 898 -22.19 35.64 17.12
C PHE A 898 -21.08 36.10 18.07
N GLN A 899 -21.43 36.97 19.01
CA GLN A 899 -20.44 37.55 19.93
C GLN A 899 -20.67 37.18 21.39
N ASN A 900 -21.89 36.80 21.77
CA ASN A 900 -22.23 36.54 23.16
C ASN A 900 -21.93 35.09 23.55
N ASP A 901 -22.16 34.15 22.62
CA ASP A 901 -22.14 32.72 22.92
C ASP A 901 -20.97 31.98 22.27
N PHE A 902 -20.07 32.68 21.58
CA PHE A 902 -18.92 32.07 20.91
C PHE A 902 -18.12 31.16 21.84
N GLN A 903 -17.81 31.64 23.04
CA GLN A 903 -17.03 30.87 24.01
C GLN A 903 -17.80 29.64 24.51
N ALA A 904 -19.11 29.76 24.75
CA ALA A 904 -19.93 28.64 25.19
C ALA A 904 -19.99 27.51 24.15
N TYR A 905 -20.05 27.85 22.85
CA TYR A 905 -19.95 26.86 21.78
C TYR A 905 -18.56 26.26 21.67
N LEU A 906 -17.51 27.09 21.77
CA LEU A 906 -16.13 26.64 21.71
C LEU A 906 -15.87 25.61 22.82
N ASP A 907 -16.19 25.97 24.07
CA ASP A 907 -16.05 25.11 25.25
C ASP A 907 -16.92 23.85 25.12
N GLY A 908 -18.16 24.00 24.64
CA GLY A 908 -19.08 22.89 24.43
C GLY A 908 -18.53 21.80 23.49
N TYR A 909 -17.94 22.19 22.35
CA TYR A 909 -17.28 21.23 21.46
C TYR A 909 -15.97 20.70 22.04
N LEU A 910 -15.20 21.53 22.74
CA LEU A 910 -13.94 21.11 23.37
C LEU A 910 -14.16 20.09 24.50
N THR A 911 -15.33 20.06 25.16
CA THR A 911 -15.64 18.96 26.09
C THR A 911 -15.59 17.59 25.40
N VAL A 912 -15.98 17.51 24.13
CA VAL A 912 -15.93 16.27 23.36
C VAL A 912 -14.53 16.02 22.79
N ALA A 913 -13.81 17.07 22.39
CA ALA A 913 -12.42 16.95 21.97
C ALA A 913 -11.54 16.40 23.11
N ASP A 914 -11.78 16.86 24.34
CA ASP A 914 -11.13 16.36 25.56
C ASP A 914 -11.46 14.88 25.83
N ASP A 915 -12.73 14.49 25.69
CA ASP A 915 -13.13 13.08 25.81
C ASP A 915 -12.45 12.17 24.78
N LEU A 916 -12.25 12.67 23.57
CA LEU A 916 -11.69 11.89 22.46
C LEU A 916 -10.17 11.78 22.54
N ASN A 917 -9.48 12.89 22.77
CA ASN A 917 -8.05 13.01 22.47
C ASN A 917 -7.15 13.21 23.70
N ASN A 918 -7.72 13.43 24.90
CA ASN A 918 -6.96 13.58 26.13
C ASN A 918 -7.17 12.36 27.05
N ASP A 919 -7.29 12.57 28.37
CA ASP A 919 -7.16 11.50 29.38
C ASP A 919 -8.20 10.37 29.25
N ARG A 920 -9.39 10.63 28.68
CA ARG A 920 -10.38 9.56 28.40
C ARG A 920 -10.08 8.75 27.15
N ASN A 921 -9.31 9.33 26.21
CA ASN A 921 -8.81 8.69 25.01
C ASN A 921 -9.85 7.84 24.25
N LEU A 922 -11.05 8.39 24.02
CA LEU A 922 -12.13 7.64 23.36
C LEU A 922 -12.00 7.60 21.82
N ALA A 923 -11.10 8.38 21.24
CA ALA A 923 -10.87 8.44 19.79
C ALA A 923 -10.64 7.06 19.14
N PRO A 924 -9.75 6.20 19.66
CA PRO A 924 -9.46 4.91 19.04
C PRO A 924 -10.68 3.97 19.00
N VAL A 925 -11.58 4.04 19.99
CA VAL A 925 -12.84 3.29 19.99
C VAL A 925 -13.71 3.67 18.80
N PHE A 926 -13.77 4.96 18.44
CA PHE A 926 -14.52 5.42 17.26
C PHE A 926 -13.77 5.20 15.95
N LEU A 927 -12.43 5.25 15.93
CA LEU A 927 -11.64 5.00 14.72
C LEU A 927 -11.56 3.52 14.35
N TYR A 928 -11.32 2.64 15.32
CA TYR A 928 -10.92 1.26 15.09
C TYR A 928 -11.84 0.23 15.75
N GLY A 929 -12.73 0.66 16.64
CA GLY A 929 -13.68 -0.25 17.31
C GLY A 929 -14.63 -0.94 16.34
N VAL A 930 -14.73 -2.26 16.49
CA VAL A 930 -15.58 -3.14 15.69
C VAL A 930 -17.00 -3.12 16.26
N THR A 931 -18.02 -2.97 15.41
CA THR A 931 -19.41 -2.99 15.86
C THR A 931 -19.79 -4.37 16.41
N VAL A 932 -20.32 -4.40 17.63
CA VAL A 932 -20.86 -5.61 18.27
C VAL A 932 -22.33 -5.77 17.93
N ALA A 933 -22.70 -6.93 17.39
CA ALA A 933 -24.09 -7.29 17.12
C ALA A 933 -24.78 -7.89 18.35
N GLY A 934 -26.12 -7.87 18.38
CA GLY A 934 -26.92 -8.55 19.39
C GLY A 934 -27.40 -7.67 20.56
N VAL A 935 -26.84 -6.46 20.71
CA VAL A 935 -27.41 -5.45 21.59
C VAL A 935 -28.68 -4.88 20.97
N SER A 936 -29.71 -4.68 21.79
CA SER A 936 -30.98 -4.07 21.39
C SER A 936 -31.43 -3.05 22.43
N SER A 937 -32.20 -2.04 21.99
CA SER A 937 -32.78 -1.01 22.86
C SER A 937 -34.30 -1.02 22.77
N ALA A 938 -34.99 -0.88 23.90
CA ALA A 938 -36.44 -0.72 23.98
C ALA A 938 -36.80 0.50 24.83
N VAL A 939 -37.42 1.51 24.22
CA VAL A 939 -37.95 2.66 24.95
C VAL A 939 -39.14 2.24 25.80
N THR A 940 -39.05 2.46 27.11
CA THR A 940 -40.08 2.10 28.10
C THR A 940 -40.94 3.28 28.53
N SER A 941 -40.44 4.51 28.39
CA SER A 941 -41.17 5.75 28.65
C SER A 941 -40.59 6.90 27.81
N GLY A 942 -41.42 7.89 27.46
CA GLY A 942 -41.05 9.00 26.57
C GLY A 942 -41.33 8.73 25.08
N PRO A 943 -40.94 9.64 24.18
CA PRO A 943 -41.09 9.44 22.74
C PRO A 943 -40.28 8.25 22.25
N THR A 944 -40.88 7.34 21.47
CA THR A 944 -40.18 6.21 20.84
C THR A 944 -39.56 6.58 19.50
N GLU A 945 -40.18 7.53 18.80
CA GLU A 945 -39.83 7.96 17.45
C GLU A 945 -39.89 9.48 17.34
N LEU A 946 -39.07 10.03 16.43
CA LEU A 946 -38.97 11.44 16.09
C LEU A 946 -39.15 11.60 14.58
N TYR A 947 -39.85 12.65 14.17
CA TYR A 947 -40.13 12.95 12.77
C TYR A 947 -39.19 14.04 12.26
N GLU A 948 -38.46 13.74 11.19
CA GLU A 948 -37.67 14.70 10.42
C GLU A 948 -38.57 15.25 9.28
N PRO A 949 -39.02 16.52 9.37
CA PRO A 949 -40.07 17.04 8.50
C PRO A 949 -39.60 17.41 7.10
N GLU A 950 -38.31 17.69 6.89
CA GLU A 950 -37.80 18.13 5.59
C GLU A 950 -37.65 16.95 4.62
N GLN A 951 -37.32 15.79 5.16
CA GLN A 951 -37.09 14.54 4.45
C GLN A 951 -38.29 13.59 4.56
N GLY A 952 -39.24 13.92 5.45
CA GLY A 952 -40.45 13.13 5.65
C GLY A 952 -40.15 11.76 6.25
N MET A 953 -39.14 11.67 7.11
CA MET A 953 -38.63 10.41 7.67
C MET A 953 -38.86 10.33 9.17
N THR A 954 -38.96 9.10 9.69
CA THR A 954 -39.12 8.84 11.12
C THR A 954 -37.95 8.01 11.61
N TYR A 955 -37.40 8.41 12.76
CA TYR A 955 -36.25 7.77 13.39
C TYR A 955 -36.56 7.40 14.84
N PRO A 956 -35.93 6.34 15.38
CA PRO A 956 -35.92 6.09 16.81
C PRO A 956 -35.41 7.32 17.59
N SER A 957 -36.01 7.61 18.74
CA SER A 957 -35.54 8.67 19.64
C SER A 957 -34.18 8.37 20.26
N ILE A 958 -33.84 7.08 20.40
CA ILE A 958 -32.54 6.60 20.86
C ILE A 958 -31.74 6.08 19.67
N THR A 959 -30.53 6.61 19.51
CA THR A 959 -29.52 6.08 18.58
C THR A 959 -28.32 5.64 19.40
N TYR A 960 -27.73 4.49 19.09
CA TYR A 960 -26.64 3.91 19.87
C TYR A 960 -25.71 3.08 19.00
N THR A 961 -24.50 2.82 19.51
CA THR A 961 -23.55 1.86 18.96
C THR A 961 -22.89 1.10 20.10
N MET A 962 -22.66 -0.20 19.88
CA MET A 962 -21.82 -1.03 20.74
C MET A 962 -20.54 -1.34 19.96
N ARG A 963 -19.39 -1.03 20.55
CA ARG A 963 -18.07 -1.18 19.93
C ARG A 963 -17.21 -2.09 20.80
N ASP A 964 -16.52 -3.03 20.17
CA ASP A 964 -15.44 -3.80 20.77
C ASP A 964 -14.12 -3.20 20.30
N TYR A 965 -13.27 -2.86 21.24
CA TYR A 965 -11.93 -2.37 20.97
C TYR A 965 -10.97 -3.08 21.93
N PHE A 966 -10.06 -3.88 21.37
CA PHE A 966 -9.14 -4.73 22.13
C PHE A 966 -9.82 -5.61 23.20
N GLY A 967 -10.98 -6.19 22.87
CA GLY A 967 -11.73 -7.07 23.77
C GLY A 967 -12.49 -6.32 24.87
N GLN A 968 -12.39 -4.99 24.90
CA GLN A 968 -13.17 -4.14 25.77
C GLN A 968 -14.38 -3.59 25.00
N GLN A 969 -15.57 -3.70 25.59
CA GLN A 969 -16.80 -3.27 24.95
C GLN A 969 -17.33 -1.95 25.50
N TYR A 970 -17.79 -1.07 24.59
CA TYR A 970 -18.27 0.28 24.85
C TYR A 970 -19.65 0.47 24.22
N LEU A 971 -20.62 0.89 25.02
CA LEU A 971 -21.95 1.28 24.56
C LEU A 971 -22.09 2.80 24.62
N PHE A 972 -22.18 3.45 23.47
CA PHE A 972 -22.50 4.87 23.36
C PHE A 972 -23.94 5.05 22.88
N MET A 973 -24.65 6.01 23.45
CA MET A 973 -26.03 6.31 23.09
C MET A 973 -26.38 7.78 23.22
N VAL A 974 -27.36 8.22 22.43
CA VAL A 974 -27.91 9.58 22.47
C VAL A 974 -29.44 9.52 22.49
N ASN A 975 -30.04 10.37 23.31
CA ASN A 975 -31.48 10.68 23.26
C ASN A 975 -31.70 11.93 22.42
N SER A 976 -32.21 11.80 21.19
CA SER A 976 -32.47 12.98 20.33
C SER A 976 -33.80 13.68 20.59
N ALA A 977 -34.58 13.23 21.58
CA ALA A 977 -35.83 13.88 21.95
C ALA A 977 -35.60 15.11 22.83
N THR A 978 -36.51 16.09 22.73
CA THR A 978 -36.59 17.25 23.63
C THR A 978 -37.27 16.93 24.97
N GLN A 979 -37.42 15.66 25.29
CA GLN A 979 -38.07 15.12 26.49
C GLN A 979 -37.23 13.97 27.06
N ASN A 980 -37.42 13.67 28.34
CA ASN A 980 -36.80 12.49 28.95
C ASN A 980 -37.27 11.21 28.26
N VAL A 981 -36.34 10.28 28.06
CA VAL A 981 -36.60 8.95 27.50
C VAL A 981 -36.01 7.89 28.44
N SER A 982 -36.85 6.97 28.90
CA SER A 982 -36.40 5.78 29.63
C SER A 982 -36.21 4.66 28.63
N VAL A 983 -35.05 4.02 28.62
CA VAL A 983 -34.71 2.95 27.68
C VAL A 983 -34.08 1.76 28.40
N THR A 984 -34.43 0.56 27.96
CA THR A 984 -33.81 -0.70 28.38
C THR A 984 -32.91 -1.21 27.27
N PHE A 985 -31.64 -1.46 27.58
CA PHE A 985 -30.71 -2.17 26.71
C PHE A 985 -30.65 -3.64 27.10
N SER A 986 -30.72 -4.54 26.12
CA SER A 986 -30.64 -5.99 26.30
C SER A 986 -29.60 -6.59 25.36
N GLY A 987 -28.97 -7.70 25.77
CA GLY A 987 -27.89 -8.34 25.02
C GLY A 987 -26.53 -7.68 25.23
N VAL A 988 -26.40 -6.88 26.30
CA VAL A 988 -25.12 -6.31 26.75
C VAL A 988 -24.36 -7.32 27.59
N PRO A 989 -23.03 -7.15 27.82
CA PRO A 989 -22.28 -8.01 28.71
C PRO A 989 -22.87 -8.13 30.11
N ASP A 990 -22.78 -9.34 30.68
CA ASP A 990 -23.09 -9.60 32.08
C ASP A 990 -21.87 -9.38 32.97
N THR A 991 -21.33 -8.16 32.91
CA THR A 991 -20.20 -7.71 33.72
C THR A 991 -20.51 -6.32 34.28
N PRO A 992 -19.78 -5.85 35.33
CA PRO A 992 -19.87 -4.47 35.77
C PRO A 992 -19.68 -3.49 34.61
N ARG A 993 -20.33 -2.33 34.69
CA ARG A 993 -20.20 -1.28 33.69
C ARG A 993 -19.82 0.03 34.34
N THR A 994 -18.90 0.76 33.73
CA THR A 994 -18.45 2.07 34.18
C THR A 994 -19.05 3.13 33.27
N ASP A 995 -19.70 4.13 33.85
CA ASP A 995 -20.11 5.35 33.13
C ASP A 995 -18.86 6.14 32.73
N LEU A 996 -18.66 6.35 31.44
CA LEU A 996 -17.47 7.00 30.88
C LEU A 996 -17.39 8.50 31.19
N PHE A 997 -18.51 9.13 31.56
CA PHE A 997 -18.60 10.57 31.78
C PHE A 997 -18.75 10.92 33.26
N GLU A 998 -19.37 10.04 34.05
CA GLU A 998 -19.47 10.21 35.51
C GLU A 998 -18.40 9.43 36.29
N GLU A 999 -17.65 8.54 35.62
CA GLU A 999 -16.67 7.64 36.23
C GLU A 999 -17.28 6.77 37.35
N MET A 1000 -18.57 6.47 37.21
CA MET A 1000 -19.34 5.70 38.17
C MET A 1000 -19.50 4.25 37.72
N GLU A 1001 -19.06 3.30 38.54
CA GLU A 1001 -19.22 1.88 38.29
C GLU A 1001 -20.59 1.38 38.80
N TYR A 1002 -21.24 0.56 37.98
CA TYR A 1002 -22.47 -0.14 38.29
C TYR A 1002 -22.22 -1.64 38.22
N ALA A 1003 -22.82 -2.38 39.16
CA ALA A 1003 -22.76 -3.84 39.17
C ALA A 1003 -23.31 -4.47 37.87
N ALA A 1004 -22.93 -5.73 37.67
CA ALA A 1004 -23.32 -6.54 36.51
C ALA A 1004 -24.83 -6.49 36.24
N SER A 1005 -25.18 -6.40 34.95
CA SER A 1005 -26.55 -6.12 34.51
C SER A 1005 -27.44 -7.36 34.37
N GLY A 1006 -26.91 -8.58 34.47
CA GLY A 1006 -27.65 -9.78 34.08
C GLY A 1006 -27.95 -9.82 32.58
N GLY A 1007 -27.11 -9.15 31.77
CA GLY A 1007 -27.26 -9.00 30.32
C GLY A 1007 -28.28 -7.94 29.87
N SER A 1008 -28.84 -7.15 30.79
CA SER A 1008 -29.78 -6.06 30.46
C SER A 1008 -29.88 -4.99 31.56
N PHE A 1009 -29.90 -3.72 31.19
CA PHE A 1009 -30.15 -2.63 32.15
C PHE A 1009 -31.06 -1.53 31.59
N SER A 1010 -31.65 -0.72 32.48
CA SER A 1010 -32.46 0.45 32.11
C SER A 1010 -31.77 1.74 32.55
N ILE A 1011 -31.95 2.79 31.76
CA ILE A 1011 -31.45 4.13 32.04
C ILE A 1011 -32.50 5.19 31.66
N ASP A 1012 -32.56 6.27 32.45
CA ASP A 1012 -33.34 7.46 32.16
C ASP A 1012 -32.42 8.52 31.56
N LEU A 1013 -32.67 8.88 30.30
CA LEU A 1013 -31.91 9.90 29.59
C LEU A 1013 -32.69 11.22 29.58
N ALA A 1014 -32.05 12.29 30.03
CA ALA A 1014 -32.54 13.67 29.90
C ALA A 1014 -32.64 14.08 28.41
N PRO A 1015 -33.35 15.17 28.07
CA PRO A 1015 -33.42 15.67 26.70
C PRO A 1015 -32.02 15.88 26.11
N LEU A 1016 -31.77 15.35 24.91
CA LEU A 1016 -30.48 15.52 24.21
C LEU A 1016 -29.26 14.93 24.94
N GLN A 1017 -29.46 14.12 25.98
CA GLN A 1017 -28.36 13.54 26.75
C GLN A 1017 -27.58 12.50 25.93
N VAL A 1018 -26.26 12.53 26.11
CA VAL A 1018 -25.32 11.48 25.69
C VAL A 1018 -24.97 10.63 26.92
N ALA A 1019 -24.92 9.31 26.76
CA ALA A 1019 -24.40 8.40 27.77
C ALA A 1019 -23.44 7.39 27.12
N GLY A 1020 -22.44 6.96 27.89
CA GLY A 1020 -21.41 6.03 27.44
C GLY A 1020 -21.06 5.07 28.58
N PHE A 1021 -21.07 3.77 28.30
CA PHE A 1021 -20.67 2.76 29.27
C PHE A 1021 -19.55 1.90 28.71
N ARG A 1022 -18.53 1.64 29.53
CA ARG A 1022 -17.55 0.58 29.31
C ARG A 1022 -17.93 -0.64 30.14
N PHE A 1023 -17.85 -1.84 29.58
CA PHE A 1023 -18.21 -3.08 30.26
C PHE A 1023 -16.97 -3.82 30.75
N ASP A 1024 -16.56 -3.52 31.96
CA ASP A 1024 -15.23 -3.84 32.47
C ASP A 1024 -15.14 -5.32 32.87
N GLY A 1025 -14.02 -5.96 32.55
CA GLY A 1025 -13.76 -7.37 32.83
C GLY A 1025 -13.16 -7.67 34.19
N TYR A 1026 -13.17 -6.75 35.17
CA TYR A 1026 -12.46 -6.95 36.45
C TYR A 1026 -12.86 -8.28 37.11
N GLU A 1027 -14.14 -8.66 37.11
CA GLU A 1027 -14.55 -9.95 37.67
C GLU A 1027 -14.02 -11.15 36.88
N ALA A 1028 -13.94 -11.03 35.55
CA ALA A 1028 -13.39 -12.09 34.70
C ALA A 1028 -11.86 -12.21 34.88
N TRP A 1029 -11.15 -11.09 35.02
CA TRP A 1029 -9.73 -11.06 35.37
C TRP A 1029 -9.52 -11.61 36.79
N ARG A 1030 -10.30 -11.15 37.77
CA ARG A 1030 -10.29 -11.65 39.14
C ARG A 1030 -10.47 -13.17 39.19
N ASP A 1031 -11.42 -13.70 38.42
CA ASP A 1031 -11.69 -15.14 38.38
C ASP A 1031 -10.59 -15.94 37.65
N GLN A 1032 -9.74 -15.30 36.84
CA GLN A 1032 -8.55 -15.89 36.24
C GLN A 1032 -7.34 -15.91 37.19
N HIS A 1033 -7.18 -14.86 37.99
CA HIS A 1033 -6.03 -14.70 38.88
C HIS A 1033 -6.27 -15.23 40.30
N PHE A 1034 -7.53 -15.34 40.76
CA PHE A 1034 -7.85 -15.76 42.12
C PHE A 1034 -8.73 -16.99 42.18
N THR A 1035 -8.45 -17.89 43.12
CA THR A 1035 -9.32 -19.03 43.41
C THR A 1035 -10.56 -18.60 44.20
N GLN A 1036 -11.64 -19.37 44.10
CA GLN A 1036 -12.88 -19.09 44.84
C GLN A 1036 -12.70 -18.91 46.38
N PRO A 1037 -11.81 -19.66 47.06
CA PRO A 1037 -11.48 -19.37 48.46
C PRO A 1037 -10.82 -18.01 48.70
N GLU A 1038 -9.94 -17.54 47.80
CA GLU A 1038 -9.25 -16.25 47.91
C GLU A 1038 -10.22 -15.09 47.67
N ILE A 1039 -11.09 -15.24 46.66
CA ILE A 1039 -12.21 -14.32 46.41
C ILE A 1039 -13.10 -14.24 47.65
N GLY A 1040 -13.47 -15.38 48.24
CA GLY A 1040 -14.29 -15.42 49.46
C GLY A 1040 -13.61 -14.85 50.71
N ALA A 1041 -12.28 -14.69 50.69
CA ALA A 1041 -11.49 -14.09 51.78
C ALA A 1041 -11.28 -12.59 51.61
N GLY A 1042 -11.73 -11.98 50.50
CA GLY A 1042 -11.52 -10.57 50.18
C GLY A 1042 -10.12 -10.25 49.66
N LEU A 1043 -9.31 -11.26 49.31
CA LEU A 1043 -7.98 -11.05 48.75
C LEU A 1043 -8.02 -10.53 47.31
N ALA A 1044 -9.13 -10.79 46.63
CA ALA A 1044 -9.40 -10.41 45.25
C ALA A 1044 -10.23 -9.12 45.13
N ASP A 1045 -10.45 -8.42 46.26
CA ASP A 1045 -11.17 -7.15 46.29
C ASP A 1045 -10.35 -6.07 45.57
N PRO A 1046 -10.97 -5.10 44.85
CA PRO A 1046 -10.23 -4.10 44.08
C PRO A 1046 -9.18 -3.31 44.84
N GLY A 1047 -9.41 -3.05 46.14
CA GLY A 1047 -8.45 -2.33 47.01
C GLY A 1047 -7.57 -3.24 47.87
N ALA A 1048 -7.49 -4.54 47.56
CA ALA A 1048 -6.59 -5.47 48.22
C ALA A 1048 -5.26 -5.58 47.46
N ASP A 1049 -4.19 -5.87 48.20
CA ASP A 1049 -2.81 -6.05 47.73
C ASP A 1049 -2.32 -7.36 48.36
N PRO A 1050 -2.62 -8.52 47.73
CA PRO A 1050 -2.40 -9.83 48.34
C PRO A 1050 -0.93 -10.30 48.24
N ASP A 1051 -0.13 -9.77 47.30
CA ASP A 1051 1.29 -10.11 47.12
C ASP A 1051 2.25 -9.11 47.78
N GLY A 1052 1.76 -7.92 48.16
CA GLY A 1052 2.42 -6.98 49.06
C GLY A 1052 3.42 -6.05 48.39
N ASP A 1053 3.26 -5.79 47.09
CA ASP A 1053 4.13 -4.91 46.31
C ASP A 1053 3.78 -3.41 46.47
N GLY A 1054 2.62 -3.12 47.08
CA GLY A 1054 2.11 -1.78 47.32
C GLY A 1054 1.17 -1.25 46.25
N HIS A 1055 0.81 -2.06 45.26
CA HIS A 1055 -0.22 -1.82 44.26
C HIS A 1055 -1.47 -2.63 44.62
N ASP A 1056 -2.66 -2.04 44.46
CA ASP A 1056 -3.89 -2.80 44.67
C ASP A 1056 -4.31 -3.53 43.39
N ASN A 1057 -5.15 -4.55 43.54
CA ASN A 1057 -5.66 -5.35 42.43
C ASN A 1057 -6.30 -4.49 41.32
N ARG A 1058 -6.80 -3.28 41.62
CA ARG A 1058 -7.36 -2.39 40.62
C ARG A 1058 -6.27 -1.73 39.79
N ASP A 1059 -5.22 -1.23 40.42
CA ASP A 1059 -4.04 -0.70 39.72
C ASP A 1059 -3.42 -1.78 38.83
N GLU A 1060 -3.31 -3.01 39.32
CA GLU A 1060 -2.76 -4.14 38.56
C GLU A 1060 -3.66 -4.58 37.42
N PHE A 1061 -4.97 -4.61 37.65
CA PHE A 1061 -5.94 -4.82 36.58
C PHE A 1061 -5.83 -3.73 35.51
N ASP A 1062 -5.67 -2.47 35.89
CA ASP A 1062 -5.56 -1.35 34.95
C ASP A 1062 -4.19 -1.34 34.24
N ALA A 1063 -3.12 -1.84 34.88
CA ALA A 1063 -1.79 -2.02 34.28
C ALA A 1063 -1.66 -3.30 33.43
N GLY A 1064 -2.50 -4.30 33.68
CA GLY A 1064 -2.37 -5.62 33.08
C GLY A 1064 -1.22 -6.45 33.66
N THR A 1065 -1.00 -6.38 34.97
CA THR A 1065 0.01 -7.15 35.72
C THR A 1065 -0.62 -8.30 36.54
N ASP A 1066 0.18 -9.24 37.04
CA ASP A 1066 -0.29 -10.40 37.81
C ASP A 1066 -0.37 -10.12 39.33
N PRO A 1067 -1.59 -10.07 39.91
CA PRO A 1067 -1.84 -9.67 41.30
C PRO A 1067 -1.48 -10.72 42.35
N ASN A 1068 -0.70 -11.71 41.97
CA ASN A 1068 -0.17 -12.72 42.88
C ASN A 1068 1.37 -12.77 42.83
N ASN A 1069 1.99 -11.84 42.12
CA ASN A 1069 3.41 -11.80 41.87
C ASN A 1069 3.95 -10.39 42.10
N GLY A 1070 4.40 -10.10 43.33
CA GLY A 1070 4.89 -8.77 43.68
C GLY A 1070 6.21 -8.31 43.02
N ASP A 1071 6.71 -9.05 42.02
CA ASP A 1071 7.76 -8.61 41.10
C ASP A 1071 7.18 -8.09 39.75
N ASP A 1072 5.89 -8.31 39.48
CA ASP A 1072 5.17 -7.92 38.27
C ASP A 1072 4.21 -6.79 38.58
N TYR A 1073 4.71 -5.56 38.51
CA TYR A 1073 3.94 -4.35 38.75
C TYR A 1073 4.35 -3.24 37.79
N PHE A 1074 3.45 -2.30 37.53
CA PHE A 1074 3.75 -1.22 36.61
C PHE A 1074 4.80 -0.27 37.19
N HIS A 1075 5.99 -0.31 36.61
CA HIS A 1075 7.09 0.55 36.96
C HIS A 1075 7.90 0.95 35.73
N ALA A 1076 8.58 2.08 35.85
CA ALA A 1076 9.53 2.54 34.85
C ALA A 1076 10.92 2.68 35.48
N THR A 1077 11.92 2.28 34.72
CA THR A 1077 13.33 2.53 35.01
C THR A 1077 13.82 3.69 34.16
N ILE A 1078 14.78 4.44 34.70
CA ILE A 1078 15.43 5.53 33.98
C ILE A 1078 16.92 5.28 33.92
N GLU A 1079 17.45 5.18 32.70
CA GLU A 1079 18.85 4.91 32.44
C GLU A 1079 19.53 6.14 31.82
N PRO A 1080 20.75 6.51 32.25
CA PRO A 1080 21.46 7.65 31.67
C PRO A 1080 22.04 7.31 30.30
N LEU A 1081 21.75 8.13 29.28
CA LEU A 1081 22.38 8.06 27.96
C LEU A 1081 23.61 8.96 27.87
N SER A 1082 24.43 8.79 26.82
CA SER A 1082 25.57 9.69 26.57
C SER A 1082 25.16 11.15 26.37
N ALA A 1083 23.91 11.40 25.98
CA ALA A 1083 23.33 12.73 25.82
C ALA A 1083 21.82 12.74 26.13
N GLY A 1084 21.42 12.31 27.33
CA GLY A 1084 19.99 12.28 27.69
C GLY A 1084 19.64 11.27 28.78
N MET A 1085 18.38 10.85 28.78
CA MET A 1085 17.85 9.78 29.61
C MET A 1085 17.07 8.80 28.72
N ASP A 1086 17.04 7.53 29.09
CA ASP A 1086 16.20 6.50 28.47
C ASP A 1086 15.22 5.99 29.52
N LEU A 1087 13.94 5.94 29.16
CA LEU A 1087 12.88 5.40 30.02
C LEU A 1087 12.47 4.04 29.51
N VAL A 1088 12.62 3.02 30.36
CA VAL A 1088 12.29 1.63 30.01
C VAL A 1088 11.22 1.10 30.96
N PHE A 1089 10.13 0.56 30.41
CA PHE A 1089 9.04 -0.06 31.17
C PHE A 1089 8.41 -1.20 30.39
N SER A 1090 7.99 -2.25 31.10
CA SER A 1090 7.29 -3.39 30.47
C SER A 1090 5.88 -3.01 30.06
N THR A 1091 5.43 -3.54 28.93
CA THR A 1091 4.10 -3.27 28.38
C THR A 1091 3.22 -4.51 28.33
N SER A 1092 1.91 -4.32 28.41
CA SER A 1092 0.91 -5.37 28.23
C SER A 1092 0.16 -5.17 26.92
N SER A 1093 -0.06 -6.24 26.16
CA SER A 1093 -0.52 -6.20 24.76
C SER A 1093 -1.93 -5.62 24.53
N ASN A 1094 -2.64 -5.31 25.61
CA ASN A 1094 -3.99 -4.77 25.65
C ASN A 1094 -4.06 -3.46 26.47
N ARG A 1095 -2.98 -2.68 26.49
CA ARG A 1095 -2.86 -1.38 27.17
C ARG A 1095 -2.24 -0.33 26.26
N PHE A 1096 -2.46 0.93 26.60
CA PHE A 1096 -1.82 2.08 25.97
C PHE A 1096 -0.91 2.81 26.95
N TYR A 1097 0.19 3.32 26.43
CA TYR A 1097 1.22 3.98 27.22
C TYR A 1097 1.47 5.40 26.73
N ASP A 1098 1.50 6.34 27.68
CA ASP A 1098 1.93 7.73 27.45
C ASP A 1098 3.19 8.00 28.25
N VAL A 1099 4.14 8.74 27.66
CA VAL A 1099 5.29 9.30 28.36
C VAL A 1099 5.23 10.80 28.25
N ASP A 1100 5.13 11.48 29.39
CA ASP A 1100 5.22 12.94 29.46
C ASP A 1100 6.46 13.36 30.23
N TYR A 1101 6.97 14.54 29.90
CA TYR A 1101 8.04 15.18 30.65
C TYR A 1101 7.64 16.58 31.14
N SER A 1102 8.30 17.03 32.20
CA SER A 1102 8.22 18.39 32.69
C SER A 1102 9.58 18.87 33.16
N THR A 1103 9.89 20.14 32.93
CA THR A 1103 11.11 20.78 33.44
C THR A 1103 10.94 21.36 34.85
N ASN A 1104 9.70 21.40 35.37
CA ASN A 1104 9.41 21.76 36.75
C ASN A 1104 8.09 21.15 37.25
N LEU A 1105 8.09 20.60 38.47
CA LEU A 1105 6.87 20.06 39.08
C LEU A 1105 5.91 21.13 39.64
N ILE A 1106 6.33 22.40 39.71
CA ILE A 1106 5.59 23.47 40.40
C ILE A 1106 4.49 24.06 39.50
N GLY A 1107 4.59 23.91 38.18
CA GLY A 1107 3.63 24.47 37.20
C GLY A 1107 2.63 23.46 36.63
N GLY A 1108 2.84 22.15 36.79
CA GLY A 1108 1.94 21.13 36.23
C GLY A 1108 1.92 21.04 34.70
N ASN A 1109 2.79 21.77 33.99
CA ASN A 1109 2.90 21.70 32.54
C ASN A 1109 3.69 20.45 32.17
N TRP A 1110 2.96 19.40 31.80
CA TRP A 1110 3.48 18.18 31.21
C TRP A 1110 3.38 18.28 29.69
N LEU A 1111 4.46 17.91 29.01
CA LEU A 1111 4.53 17.85 27.55
C LEU A 1111 4.69 16.39 27.15
N SER A 1112 3.90 15.94 26.18
CA SER A 1112 3.98 14.56 25.70
C SER A 1112 5.29 14.33 24.94
N MET A 1113 5.91 13.18 25.18
CA MET A 1113 7.03 12.63 24.40
C MET A 1113 6.58 11.45 23.56
N LEU A 1114 5.71 10.63 24.13
CA LEU A 1114 5.08 9.48 23.52
C LEU A 1114 3.61 9.52 23.95
N GLY A 1115 2.71 9.24 23.02
CA GLY A 1115 1.28 9.26 23.30
C GLY A 1115 0.58 8.06 22.67
N ASN A 1116 -0.27 7.40 23.44
CA ASN A 1116 -1.12 6.31 23.00
C ASN A 1116 -0.36 5.13 22.34
N GLU A 1117 0.83 4.80 22.83
CA GLU A 1117 1.60 3.68 22.29
C GLU A 1117 0.97 2.36 22.73
N GLN A 1118 0.65 1.48 21.78
CA GLN A 1118 0.08 0.19 22.10
C GLN A 1118 1.15 -0.71 22.73
N GLY A 1119 0.86 -1.28 23.89
CA GLY A 1119 1.72 -2.30 24.46
C GLY A 1119 1.79 -3.54 23.56
N THR A 1120 2.93 -4.21 23.59
CA THR A 1120 3.19 -5.44 22.81
C THR A 1120 3.34 -6.67 23.68
N GLY A 1121 3.53 -6.50 24.99
CA GLY A 1121 3.99 -7.57 25.89
C GLY A 1121 5.49 -7.48 26.18
N ASP A 1122 6.24 -6.70 25.40
CA ASP A 1122 7.68 -6.49 25.56
C ASP A 1122 7.98 -5.15 26.29
N ASP A 1123 9.24 -4.94 26.64
CA ASP A 1123 9.71 -3.66 27.17
C ASP A 1123 9.68 -2.56 26.09
N LEU A 1124 9.17 -1.39 26.47
CA LEU A 1124 9.17 -0.19 25.65
C LEU A 1124 10.23 0.79 26.17
N SER A 1125 11.02 1.34 25.25
CA SER A 1125 12.10 2.29 25.52
C SER A 1125 11.77 3.66 24.90
N VAL A 1126 11.89 4.72 25.69
CA VAL A 1126 11.66 6.10 25.24
C VAL A 1126 12.87 6.97 25.58
N GLU A 1127 13.61 7.35 24.54
CA GLU A 1127 14.79 8.20 24.68
C GLU A 1127 14.43 9.69 24.74
N ASP A 1128 14.87 10.37 25.80
CA ASP A 1128 14.90 11.84 25.89
C ASP A 1128 16.31 12.37 25.63
N THR A 1129 16.61 12.81 24.41
CA THR A 1129 17.91 13.39 24.06
C THR A 1129 18.04 14.88 24.40
N ARG A 1130 16.97 15.51 24.90
CA ARG A 1130 16.96 16.94 25.21
C ARG A 1130 17.74 17.21 26.49
N GLN A 1131 18.58 18.25 26.45
CA GLN A 1131 19.40 18.62 27.60
C GLN A 1131 18.73 19.66 28.47
N PHE A 1132 17.99 19.20 29.47
CA PHE A 1132 17.43 20.06 30.52
C PHE A 1132 18.33 20.09 31.77
N PRO A 1133 18.45 21.21 32.49
CA PRO A 1133 19.12 21.25 33.78
C PRO A 1133 18.49 20.31 34.82
N ALA A 1134 17.18 20.07 34.69
CA ALA A 1134 16.41 19.06 35.39
C ALA A 1134 15.18 18.70 34.52
N ALA A 1135 14.84 17.42 34.47
CA ALA A 1135 13.63 16.90 33.86
C ALA A 1135 12.96 15.91 34.82
N TYR A 1136 11.64 15.87 34.76
CA TYR A 1136 10.78 14.93 35.48
C TYR A 1136 9.97 14.20 34.43
N TYR A 1137 9.78 12.91 34.62
CA TYR A 1137 9.03 12.06 33.70
C TYR A 1137 7.87 11.41 34.44
N ARG A 1138 6.78 11.16 33.72
CA ARG A 1138 5.72 10.26 34.15
C ARG A 1138 5.39 9.33 33.00
N VAL A 1139 5.23 8.06 33.31
CA VAL A 1139 4.69 7.06 32.40
C VAL A 1139 3.28 6.75 32.89
N ARG A 1140 2.31 6.75 31.97
CA ARG A 1140 0.93 6.42 32.27
C ARG A 1140 0.58 5.16 31.49
N VAL A 1141 -0.15 4.26 32.14
CA VAL A 1141 -0.79 3.13 31.50
C VAL A 1141 -2.29 3.38 31.51
N SER A 1142 -2.94 3.14 30.38
CA SER A 1142 -4.39 3.20 30.27
C SER A 1142 -4.90 1.94 29.62
N ARG A 1143 -6.13 1.56 30.00
CA ARG A 1143 -6.88 0.56 29.27
C ARG A 1143 -7.38 1.17 27.96
N PRO A 1144 -7.62 0.33 26.93
CA PRO A 1144 -8.24 0.76 25.69
C PRO A 1144 -9.52 1.58 25.87
#